data_AF-A0A7K6GAU5-F1
#
_entry.id   AF-A0A7K6GAU5-F1
#
_cell.length_a   1.000
_cell.length_b   1.000
_cell.length_c   1.000
_cell.angle_alpha   90.00
_cell.angle_beta   90.00
_cell.angle_gamma   90.00
#
_symmetry.space_group_name_H-M   'P 1'
#
loop_
_entity.id
_entity.type
_entity.pdbx_description
1 polymer ?
#
loop_
_entity_poly.entity_id
_entity_poly.type
_entity_poly.pdbx_seq_one_letter_code
_entity_poly.pdbx_strand_id
1 'polypeptide(L)'
;GAGADNDLYINQAIVFIEDAIQYRSINHRVDSKSLWLYRWYYSRTCQWILSLTITVILALAFIEEPSSLTVTSDVRFRLPAWNPPCGLTESIELLCFLVFVADVSVKSYLIGWKEFWKNKWLMAYILTLIVSLTDWIVSLSFFCKESVRLRKILRPFFLLQNSSMMKKTLKSINSTLPEMASVVLLLAVHLSLFTMFAMLLFARTKDNQQDKEWVVYFRNLPDSLTSLLVLLTTANNPDVMIPAYSKNRAYSIFFILFTVLGNLFLMNLLTAIIYNQFRGYLLKSVQSSLFRRRLGIRAAFEVLSSLKETPASAQQSYVSVEVLLQVLQRVQMDSRCKQAIMRSIKMCSCDQLSAAQFQKLFEELDKDAIKQHPPSPEYQSHFMQKMQFAFGHPYFGYLGNVVALANIISICVVLVMDADKQPSERDDFFLGAINCFFILYYLLEMLLKILAMGLKRYLSYPSNRFDGLLTVILLILEIATFAVYGFPHPGWRPELMGLLSLWDMVRLVNMLIVFRFLRIIPNMKFMSLVVTTLLDLVKNLRAFAGLLVVVFYAFAITGIMLFKGAVVPLGNTRKKKVISWCSAHFQAEVIYCLLYILSVCLICRWAKIYFVAWWLISSVIWVNLFVALLLENFIHKWDRRCHRESLSDIEYQRTVELMFRDVLEEPTEEELIEKLHQHPHLQLCR
;
A
#
# COMPACT_ATOMS: atom_id res chain seq x y z
N GLY A 1 40.43 29.61 -10.27
CA GLY A 1 39.93 30.44 -9.18
C GLY A 1 38.44 30.56 -9.30
N ALA A 2 37.92 31.64 -9.87
CA ALA A 2 36.48 31.97 -9.86
C ALA A 2 35.52 31.00 -10.61
N GLY A 3 35.94 30.38 -11.72
CA GLY A 3 35.04 29.52 -12.52
C GLY A 3 34.62 28.22 -11.82
N ALA A 4 35.54 27.62 -11.04
CA ALA A 4 35.27 26.37 -10.32
C ALA A 4 34.35 26.59 -9.10
N ASP A 5 34.46 27.76 -8.45
CA ASP A 5 33.60 28.14 -7.32
C ASP A 5 32.18 28.47 -7.80
N ASN A 6 32.05 29.15 -8.95
CA ASN A 6 30.74 29.41 -9.56
C ASN A 6 30.00 28.11 -9.92
N ASP A 7 30.69 27.14 -10.52
CA ASP A 7 30.10 25.83 -10.84
C ASP A 7 29.71 25.06 -9.56
N LEU A 8 30.44 25.23 -8.45
CA LEU A 8 30.09 24.63 -7.17
C LEU A 8 28.76 25.20 -6.65
N TYR A 9 28.61 26.52 -6.55
CA TYR A 9 27.37 27.16 -6.08
C TYR A 9 26.16 26.82 -6.96
N ILE A 10 26.35 26.73 -8.28
CA ILE A 10 25.30 26.27 -9.20
C ILE A 10 24.88 24.83 -8.88
N ASN A 11 25.84 23.92 -8.64
CA ASN A 11 25.53 22.54 -8.28
C ASN A 11 24.84 22.43 -6.91
N GLN A 12 25.18 23.28 -5.95
CA GLN A 12 24.52 23.36 -4.66
C GLN A 12 23.05 23.78 -4.80
N ALA A 13 22.79 24.86 -5.54
CA ALA A 13 21.43 25.34 -5.79
C ALA A 13 20.58 24.28 -6.50
N ILE A 14 21.14 23.55 -7.47
CA ILE A 14 20.46 22.44 -8.15
C ILE A 14 20.01 21.38 -7.13
N VAL A 15 20.90 20.93 -6.25
CA VAL A 15 20.59 19.87 -5.27
C VAL A 15 19.56 20.34 -4.25
N PHE A 16 19.63 21.59 -3.78
CA PHE A 16 18.63 22.13 -2.84
C PHE A 16 17.24 22.26 -3.45
N ILE A 17 17.14 22.64 -4.73
CA ILE A 17 15.87 22.64 -5.45
C ILE A 17 15.36 21.20 -5.64
N GLU A 18 16.22 20.25 -6.03
CA GLU A 18 15.84 18.84 -6.16
C GLU A 18 15.35 18.25 -4.81
N ASP A 19 16.01 18.61 -3.71
CA ASP A 19 15.62 18.21 -2.35
C ASP A 19 14.30 18.86 -1.90
N ALA A 20 14.08 20.14 -2.25
CA ALA A 20 12.83 20.84 -1.96
C ALA A 20 11.63 20.20 -2.69
N ILE A 21 11.82 19.80 -3.95
CA ILE A 21 10.79 19.10 -4.75
C ILE A 21 10.47 17.72 -4.16
N GLN A 22 11.47 17.03 -3.59
CA GLN A 22 11.34 15.68 -3.03
C GLN A 22 11.14 15.66 -1.50
N TYR A 23 10.95 16.82 -0.86
CA TYR A 23 10.74 16.97 0.60
C TYR A 23 11.87 16.40 1.48
N ARG A 24 13.11 16.46 0.97
CA ARG A 24 14.32 15.98 1.67
C ARG A 24 14.89 17.07 2.57
N SER A 25 15.68 16.66 3.56
CA SER A 25 16.38 17.57 4.47
C SER A 25 17.78 17.90 3.94
N ILE A 26 18.24 19.13 4.15
CA ILE A 26 19.50 19.68 3.63
C ILE A 26 20.73 19.24 4.46
N ASN A 27 20.60 18.24 5.34
CA ASN A 27 21.67 17.82 6.27
C ASN A 27 22.71 16.92 5.60
N HIS A 28 23.28 17.34 4.48
CA HIS A 28 24.33 16.61 3.74
C HIS A 28 25.54 17.51 3.46
N ARG A 29 26.70 16.88 3.21
CA ARG A 29 27.92 17.57 2.82
C ARG A 29 27.79 18.21 1.44
N VAL A 30 28.39 19.38 1.27
CA VAL A 30 28.15 20.28 0.14
C VAL A 30 29.37 20.39 -0.80
N ASP A 31 30.33 19.45 -0.68
CA ASP A 31 31.52 19.38 -1.54
C ASP A 31 31.17 18.90 -2.96
N SER A 32 31.94 19.31 -3.98
CA SER A 32 31.68 18.93 -5.39
C SER A 32 31.55 17.42 -5.62
N LYS A 33 32.47 16.63 -5.04
CA LYS A 33 32.42 15.15 -5.09
C LYS A 33 31.23 14.57 -4.32
N SER A 34 30.90 15.15 -3.17
CA SER A 34 29.77 14.73 -2.33
C SER A 34 28.44 14.99 -3.02
N LEU A 35 28.27 16.13 -3.70
CA LEU A 35 27.06 16.45 -4.47
C LEU A 35 26.89 15.51 -5.68
N TRP A 36 27.97 15.17 -6.38
CA TRP A 36 27.91 14.18 -7.45
C TRP A 36 27.46 12.81 -6.92
N LEU A 37 28.07 12.34 -5.83
CA LEU A 37 27.70 11.08 -5.18
C LEU A 37 26.26 11.10 -4.66
N TYR A 38 25.81 12.23 -4.10
CA TYR A 38 24.44 12.44 -3.62
C TYR A 38 23.42 12.29 -4.75
N ARG A 39 23.65 12.96 -5.89
CA ARG A 39 22.77 12.85 -7.08
C ARG A 39 22.78 11.44 -7.67
N TRP A 40 23.92 10.77 -7.70
CA TRP A 40 24.01 9.37 -8.14
C TRP A 40 23.25 8.42 -7.19
N TYR A 41 23.42 8.58 -5.88
CA TYR A 41 22.73 7.77 -4.87
C TYR A 41 21.21 7.94 -4.93
N TYR A 42 20.72 9.17 -5.12
CA TYR A 42 19.29 9.46 -5.26
C TYR A 42 18.74 9.30 -6.67
N SER A 43 19.55 8.81 -7.61
CA SER A 43 19.08 8.48 -8.96
C SER A 43 18.02 7.37 -8.92
N ARG A 44 17.13 7.36 -9.92
CA ARG A 44 16.06 6.36 -10.02
C ARG A 44 16.59 4.93 -10.06
N THR A 45 17.74 4.72 -10.71
CA THR A 45 18.35 3.39 -10.86
C THR A 45 18.89 2.88 -9.53
N CYS A 46 19.66 3.68 -8.79
CA CYS A 46 20.21 3.29 -7.49
C CYS A 46 19.10 2.99 -6.47
N GLN A 47 18.08 3.85 -6.39
CA GLN A 47 16.94 3.65 -5.49
C GLN A 47 16.08 2.44 -5.87
N TRP A 48 15.96 2.13 -7.18
CA TRP A 48 15.27 0.93 -7.65
C TRP A 48 16.04 -0.34 -7.29
N ILE A 49 17.37 -0.35 -7.45
CA ILE A 49 18.23 -1.46 -7.02
C ILE A 49 18.06 -1.72 -5.52
N LEU A 50 18.14 -0.67 -4.69
CA LEU A 50 17.94 -0.81 -3.24
C LEU A 50 16.56 -1.38 -2.89
N SER A 51 15.51 -0.90 -3.57
CA SER A 51 14.14 -1.40 -3.39
C SER A 51 13.98 -2.86 -3.84
N LEU A 52 14.66 -3.25 -4.93
CA LEU A 52 14.70 -4.62 -5.41
C LEU A 52 15.40 -5.53 -4.41
N THR A 53 16.55 -5.13 -3.86
CA THR A 53 17.28 -5.87 -2.81
C THR A 53 16.41 -6.11 -1.57
N ILE A 54 15.68 -5.08 -1.11
CA ILE A 54 14.73 -5.22 0.02
C ILE A 54 13.60 -6.20 -0.33
N THR A 55 13.11 -6.17 -1.56
CA THR A 55 12.05 -7.10 -2.01
C THR A 55 12.57 -8.54 -2.04
N VAL A 56 13.79 -8.75 -2.55
CA VAL A 56 14.43 -10.07 -2.62
C VAL A 56 14.67 -10.65 -1.23
N ILE A 57 15.23 -9.88 -0.28
CA ILE A 57 15.52 -10.40 1.07
C ILE A 57 14.24 -10.77 1.85
N LEU A 58 13.15 -10.04 1.64
CA LEU A 58 11.84 -10.38 2.21
C LEU A 58 11.20 -11.59 1.53
N ALA A 59 11.32 -11.69 0.20
CA ALA A 59 10.79 -12.81 -0.57
C ALA A 59 11.54 -14.14 -0.30
N LEU A 60 12.80 -14.07 0.15
CA LEU A 60 13.59 -15.25 0.49
C LEU A 60 12.92 -16.13 1.56
N ALA A 61 12.08 -15.54 2.42
CA ALA A 61 11.30 -16.27 3.41
C ALA A 61 10.34 -17.32 2.82
N PHE A 62 9.92 -17.20 1.56
CA PHE A 62 9.08 -18.20 0.89
C PHE A 62 9.84 -19.46 0.47
N ILE A 63 11.15 -19.32 0.22
CA ILE A 63 12.03 -20.38 -0.31
C ILE A 63 12.79 -21.09 0.80
N GLU A 64 13.18 -20.36 1.85
CA GLU A 64 13.87 -20.90 3.01
C GLU A 64 13.06 -21.94 3.79
N GLU A 65 13.74 -22.75 4.60
CA GLU A 65 13.05 -23.69 5.48
C GLU A 65 12.25 -22.96 6.59
N PRO A 66 10.97 -23.33 6.83
CA PRO A 66 10.16 -24.28 6.05
C PRO A 66 9.67 -23.67 4.72
N SER A 67 9.90 -24.37 3.61
CA SER A 67 9.55 -23.83 2.30
C SER A 67 8.04 -23.83 2.08
N SER A 68 7.56 -22.76 1.44
CA SER A 68 6.15 -22.58 1.08
C SER A 68 5.79 -23.16 -0.29
N LEU A 69 6.80 -23.62 -1.03
CA LEU A 69 6.67 -24.18 -2.38
C LEU A 69 6.08 -25.60 -2.33
N THR A 70 4.78 -25.68 -2.05
CA THR A 70 4.00 -26.91 -2.11
C THR A 70 2.66 -26.67 -2.79
N VAL A 71 2.16 -27.65 -3.53
CA VAL A 71 0.88 -27.55 -4.26
C VAL A 71 -0.31 -27.35 -3.30
N THR A 72 -0.25 -27.95 -2.11
CA THR A 72 -1.27 -27.81 -1.07
C THR A 72 -0.64 -27.47 0.28
N SER A 73 -1.32 -26.60 1.04
CA SER A 73 -1.00 -26.31 2.45
C SER A 73 -1.62 -27.33 3.41
N ASP A 74 -2.50 -28.21 2.94
CA ASP A 74 -3.17 -29.19 3.78
C ASP A 74 -2.21 -30.29 4.24
N VAL A 75 -1.94 -30.31 5.54
CA VAL A 75 -1.03 -31.25 6.20
C VAL A 75 -1.37 -32.71 5.88
N ARG A 76 -2.64 -33.04 5.58
CA ARG A 76 -3.07 -34.41 5.27
C ARG A 76 -2.58 -34.94 3.93
N PHE A 77 -2.41 -34.07 2.94
CA PHE A 77 -2.08 -34.44 1.56
C PHE A 77 -0.81 -33.75 1.06
N ARG A 78 -0.07 -33.10 1.96
CA ARG A 78 1.11 -32.32 1.61
C ARG A 78 2.28 -33.24 1.22
N LEU A 79 2.71 -33.11 -0.02
CA LEU A 79 3.98 -33.67 -0.51
C LEU A 79 5.17 -33.04 0.25
N PRO A 80 6.31 -33.74 0.35
CA PRO A 80 7.50 -33.17 0.97
C PRO A 80 7.88 -31.86 0.29
N ALA A 81 8.09 -30.82 1.09
CA ALA A 81 8.42 -29.50 0.59
C ALA A 81 9.83 -29.50 -0.02
N TRP A 82 10.03 -28.72 -1.08
CA TRP A 82 11.34 -28.59 -1.70
C TRP A 82 12.30 -27.85 -0.78
N ASN A 83 13.40 -28.48 -0.38
CA ASN A 83 14.41 -27.87 0.47
C ASN A 83 15.59 -27.40 -0.40
N PRO A 84 15.94 -26.10 -0.37
CA PRO A 84 17.09 -25.61 -1.12
C PRO A 84 18.40 -26.18 -0.56
N PRO A 85 19.43 -26.38 -1.40
CA PRO A 85 20.74 -26.82 -0.93
C PRO A 85 21.36 -25.76 0.00
N CYS A 86 22.11 -26.24 1.00
CA CYS A 86 22.85 -25.37 1.91
C CYS A 86 23.78 -24.44 1.11
N GLY A 87 23.74 -23.14 1.42
CA GLY A 87 24.56 -22.11 0.75
C GLY A 87 23.83 -21.28 -0.31
N LEU A 88 22.81 -21.80 -1.00
CA LEU A 88 22.09 -21.01 -2.02
C LEU A 88 21.39 -19.79 -1.38
N THR A 89 20.53 -20.02 -0.39
CA THR A 89 19.82 -18.95 0.31
C THR A 89 20.78 -18.02 1.06
N GLU A 90 21.82 -18.59 1.66
CA GLU A 90 22.84 -17.83 2.41
C GLU A 90 23.69 -16.94 1.50
N SER A 91 23.96 -17.36 0.26
CA SER A 91 24.71 -16.56 -0.72
C SER A 91 23.91 -15.36 -1.22
N ILE A 92 22.61 -15.55 -1.49
CA ILE A 92 21.70 -14.47 -1.88
C ILE A 92 21.55 -13.47 -0.72
N GLU A 93 21.45 -13.97 0.51
CA GLU A 93 21.37 -13.14 1.72
C GLU A 93 22.65 -12.32 1.94
N LEU A 94 23.84 -12.94 1.79
CA LEU A 94 25.11 -12.23 1.88
C LEU A 94 25.21 -11.10 0.83
N LEU A 95 24.81 -11.38 -0.41
CA LEU A 95 24.81 -10.36 -1.47
C LEU A 95 23.90 -9.17 -1.10
N CYS A 96 22.74 -9.42 -0.50
CA CYS A 96 21.86 -8.37 -0.02
C CYS A 96 22.50 -7.56 1.12
N PHE A 97 23.15 -8.22 2.08
CA PHE A 97 23.85 -7.54 3.16
C PHE A 97 25.02 -6.68 2.68
N LEU A 98 25.77 -7.12 1.67
CA LEU A 98 26.83 -6.30 1.05
C LEU A 98 26.27 -5.01 0.44
N VAL A 99 25.12 -5.08 -0.22
CA VAL A 99 24.42 -3.89 -0.74
C VAL A 99 23.98 -2.96 0.41
N PHE A 100 23.48 -3.49 1.52
CA PHE A 100 23.10 -2.68 2.68
C PHE A 100 24.30 -2.06 3.41
N VAL A 101 25.42 -2.77 3.49
CA VAL A 101 26.69 -2.21 4.00
C VAL A 101 27.12 -1.04 3.12
N ALA A 102 27.10 -1.21 1.79
CA ALA A 102 27.41 -0.11 0.86
C ALA A 102 26.44 1.08 1.03
N ASP A 103 25.14 0.84 1.21
CA ASP A 103 24.14 1.87 1.47
C ASP A 103 24.44 2.66 2.76
N VAL A 104 24.77 1.97 3.86
CA VAL A 104 25.16 2.62 5.13
C VAL A 104 26.44 3.41 4.97
N SER A 105 27.44 2.86 4.29
CA SER A 105 28.72 3.54 4.05
C SER A 105 28.55 4.84 3.28
N VAL A 106 27.74 4.82 2.20
CA VAL A 106 27.42 6.03 1.42
C VAL A 106 26.65 7.05 2.28
N LYS A 107 25.64 6.62 3.05
CA LYS A 107 24.90 7.51 3.95
C LYS A 107 25.79 8.13 5.03
N SER A 108 26.68 7.35 5.64
CA SER A 108 27.62 7.82 6.67
C SER A 108 28.57 8.87 6.11
N TYR A 109 29.05 8.67 4.89
CA TYR A 109 29.88 9.65 4.19
C TYR A 109 29.11 10.95 3.87
N LEU A 110 27.91 10.84 3.30
CA LEU A 110 27.11 11.99 2.84
C LEU A 110 26.57 12.87 3.98
N ILE A 111 26.09 12.28 5.08
CA ILE A 111 25.49 13.02 6.20
C ILE A 111 26.58 13.59 7.13
N GLY A 112 27.74 12.94 7.21
CA GLY A 112 28.82 13.31 8.11
C GLY A 112 28.74 12.60 9.47
N TRP A 113 29.91 12.30 10.04
CA TRP A 113 30.05 11.40 11.18
C TRP A 113 29.33 11.86 12.45
N LYS A 114 29.40 13.14 12.80
CA LYS A 114 28.77 13.68 14.02
C LYS A 114 27.24 13.58 13.96
N GLU A 115 26.65 13.91 12.81
CA GLU A 115 25.21 13.92 12.63
C GLU A 115 24.65 12.50 12.41
N PHE A 116 25.46 11.62 11.83
CA PHE A 116 25.15 10.20 11.66
C PHE A 116 24.85 9.51 13.01
N TRP A 117 25.69 9.72 14.03
CA TRP A 117 25.51 9.11 15.36
C TRP A 117 24.34 9.68 16.17
N LYS A 118 23.90 10.92 15.88
CA LYS A 118 22.69 11.48 16.49
C LYS A 118 21.41 10.83 15.96
N ASN A 119 21.44 10.32 14.73
CA ASN A 119 20.26 9.74 14.10
C ASN A 119 20.01 8.30 14.58
N LYS A 120 19.07 8.14 15.51
CA LYS A 120 18.67 6.84 16.08
C LYS A 120 18.31 5.78 15.03
N TRP A 121 17.78 6.18 13.87
CA TRP A 121 17.45 5.24 12.78
C TRP A 121 18.68 4.66 12.09
N LEU A 122 19.74 5.46 11.92
CA LEU A 122 21.00 4.99 11.33
C LEU A 122 21.76 4.09 12.31
N MET A 123 21.70 4.42 13.60
CA MET A 123 22.24 3.56 14.66
C MET A 123 21.56 2.20 14.72
N ALA A 124 20.21 2.17 14.71
CA ALA A 124 19.46 0.92 14.66
C ALA A 124 19.75 0.11 13.38
N TYR A 125 20.07 0.78 12.26
CA TYR A 125 20.43 0.12 11.01
C TYR A 125 21.79 -0.58 11.08
N ILE A 126 22.82 0.09 11.62
CA ILE A 126 24.12 -0.56 11.88
C ILE A 126 23.95 -1.73 12.84
N LEU A 127 23.24 -1.53 13.95
CA LEU A 127 23.02 -2.59 14.94
C LEU A 127 22.35 -3.81 14.31
N THR A 128 21.31 -3.57 13.50
CA THR A 128 20.60 -4.63 12.78
C THR A 128 21.53 -5.38 11.81
N LEU A 129 22.37 -4.66 11.06
CA LEU A 129 23.33 -5.28 10.14
C LEU A 129 24.38 -6.11 10.86
N ILE A 130 24.90 -5.63 11.99
CA ILE A 130 25.88 -6.36 12.80
C ILE A 130 25.25 -7.65 13.33
N VAL A 131 24.06 -7.58 13.91
CA VAL A 131 23.36 -8.77 14.42
C VAL A 131 23.06 -9.76 13.30
N SER A 132 22.61 -9.29 12.13
CA SER A 132 22.32 -10.17 11.00
C SER A 132 23.56 -10.82 10.38
N LEU A 133 24.68 -10.11 10.32
CA LEU A 133 25.96 -10.65 9.82
C LEU A 133 26.53 -11.69 10.78
N THR A 134 26.47 -11.44 12.10
CA THR A 134 26.90 -12.41 13.11
C THR A 134 26.07 -13.69 13.03
N ASP A 135 24.73 -13.58 12.97
CA ASP A 135 23.81 -14.72 12.82
C ASP A 135 24.05 -15.49 11.50
N TRP A 136 24.37 -14.79 10.41
CA TRP A 136 24.76 -15.42 9.14
C TRP A 136 26.06 -16.23 9.26
N ILE A 137 27.10 -15.68 9.91
CA ILE A 137 28.36 -16.40 10.16
C ILE A 137 28.10 -17.65 11.00
N VAL A 138 27.30 -17.52 12.08
CA VAL A 138 26.92 -18.64 12.95
C VAL A 138 26.19 -19.73 12.16
N SER A 139 25.18 -19.37 11.37
CA SER A 139 24.46 -20.31 10.50
C SER A 139 25.38 -21.05 9.53
N LEU A 140 26.40 -20.37 8.97
CA LEU A 140 27.37 -20.99 8.08
C LEU A 140 28.30 -21.95 8.84
N SER A 141 28.75 -21.59 10.05
CA SER A 141 29.55 -22.46 10.91
C SER A 141 28.82 -23.75 11.30
N PHE A 142 27.49 -23.70 11.45
CA PHE A 142 26.65 -24.87 11.76
C PHE A 142 26.12 -25.61 10.52
N PHE A 143 26.69 -25.39 9.32
CA PHE A 143 26.27 -26.03 8.07
C PHE A 143 24.76 -25.90 7.81
N CYS A 144 24.16 -24.74 8.13
CA CYS A 144 22.75 -24.41 7.94
C CYS A 144 21.75 -25.27 8.75
N LYS A 145 22.19 -26.02 9.76
CA LYS A 145 21.34 -26.87 10.63
C LYS A 145 20.74 -26.14 11.84
N GLU A 146 20.87 -24.82 11.89
CA GLU A 146 20.33 -24.00 12.96
C GLU A 146 18.79 -23.95 12.91
N SER A 147 18.16 -24.25 14.04
CA SER A 147 16.69 -24.31 14.16
C SER A 147 16.03 -22.94 14.27
N VAL A 148 16.71 -21.95 14.85
CA VAL A 148 16.21 -20.59 15.07
C VAL A 148 17.16 -19.59 14.44
N ARG A 149 16.71 -18.87 13.41
CA ARG A 149 17.52 -17.85 12.73
C ARG A 149 17.00 -16.46 13.10
N LEU A 150 17.74 -15.73 13.94
CA LEU A 150 17.29 -14.43 14.45
C LEU A 150 17.25 -13.36 13.37
N ARG A 151 18.14 -13.43 12.36
CA ARG A 151 18.20 -12.45 11.27
C ARG A 151 16.89 -12.32 10.50
N LYS A 152 16.09 -13.40 10.41
CA LYS A 152 14.80 -13.37 9.70
C LYS A 152 13.87 -12.31 10.28
N ILE A 153 13.75 -12.24 11.61
CA ILE A 153 12.87 -11.29 12.31
C ILE A 153 13.28 -9.84 12.03
N LEU A 154 14.57 -9.60 11.81
CA LEU A 154 15.12 -8.26 11.60
C LEU A 154 14.95 -7.73 10.16
N ARG A 155 14.73 -8.59 9.15
CA ARG A 155 14.63 -8.18 7.73
C ARG A 155 13.61 -7.06 7.44
N PRO A 156 12.40 -7.03 8.03
CA PRO A 156 11.44 -5.94 7.82
C PRO A 156 11.98 -4.56 8.24
N PHE A 157 12.98 -4.51 9.12
CA PHE A 157 13.63 -3.26 9.49
C PHE A 157 14.27 -2.55 8.28
N PHE A 158 14.80 -3.29 7.30
CA PHE A 158 15.37 -2.68 6.08
C PHE A 158 14.32 -1.95 5.24
N LEU A 159 13.09 -2.47 5.20
CA LEU A 159 11.96 -1.80 4.55
C LEU A 159 11.55 -0.53 5.31
N LEU A 160 11.43 -0.61 6.65
CA LEU A 160 11.15 0.55 7.50
C LEU A 160 12.23 1.64 7.37
N GLN A 161 13.50 1.24 7.27
CA GLN A 161 14.62 2.15 7.21
C GLN A 161 14.68 2.94 5.89
N ASN A 162 14.30 2.32 4.77
CA ASN A 162 14.33 2.98 3.47
C ASN A 162 13.17 3.99 3.30
N SER A 163 11.98 3.66 3.81
CA SER A 163 10.79 4.49 3.62
C SER A 163 10.65 5.58 4.66
N SER A 164 10.86 6.84 4.25
CA SER A 164 10.65 8.01 5.11
C SER A 164 9.20 8.15 5.58
N MET A 165 8.24 7.78 4.73
CA MET A 165 6.81 7.81 5.06
C MET A 165 6.45 6.76 6.11
N MET A 166 7.04 5.56 6.05
CA MET A 166 6.81 4.52 7.06
C MET A 166 7.39 4.91 8.42
N LYS A 167 8.54 5.60 8.46
CA LYS A 167 9.09 6.15 9.71
C LYS A 167 8.17 7.18 10.33
N LYS A 168 7.59 8.05 9.49
CA LYS A 168 6.60 9.04 9.92
C LYS A 168 5.36 8.32 10.48
N THR A 169 4.75 7.40 9.75
CA THR A 169 3.56 6.67 10.22
C THR A 169 3.83 5.84 11.48
N LEU A 170 4.99 5.18 11.60
CA LEU A 170 5.33 4.45 12.82
C LEU A 170 5.52 5.39 14.01
N LYS A 171 6.15 6.55 13.81
CA LYS A 171 6.26 7.60 14.84
C LYS A 171 4.88 8.11 15.25
N SER A 172 3.97 8.28 14.29
CA SER A 172 2.57 8.63 14.55
C SER A 172 1.90 7.61 15.47
N ILE A 173 1.92 6.34 15.07
CA ILE A 173 1.31 5.25 15.83
C ILE A 173 1.88 5.22 17.24
N ASN A 174 3.20 5.35 17.39
CA ASN A 174 3.84 5.36 18.70
C ASN A 174 3.41 6.56 19.57
N SER A 175 3.20 7.73 18.96
CA SER A 175 2.66 8.90 19.65
C SER A 175 1.18 8.73 20.03
N THR A 176 0.40 7.92 19.30
CA THR A 176 -1.02 7.64 19.60
C THR A 176 -1.22 6.53 20.65
N LEU A 177 -0.22 5.68 20.88
CA LEU A 177 -0.29 4.55 21.82
C LEU A 177 -0.70 4.94 23.26
N PRO A 178 -0.21 6.04 23.85
CA PRO A 178 -0.58 6.42 25.22
C PRO A 178 -2.08 6.68 25.38
N GLU A 179 -2.71 7.30 24.39
CA GLU A 179 -4.16 7.57 24.44
C GLU A 179 -4.96 6.30 24.20
N MET A 180 -4.53 5.46 23.26
CA MET A 180 -5.13 4.14 23.05
C MET A 180 -5.03 3.26 24.30
N ALA A 181 -3.94 3.39 25.08
CA ALA A 181 -3.76 2.61 26.31
C ALA A 181 -4.88 2.88 27.33
N SER A 182 -5.40 4.11 27.40
CA SER A 182 -6.52 4.44 28.31
C SER A 182 -7.81 3.68 27.96
N VAL A 183 -8.11 3.54 26.67
CA VAL A 183 -9.30 2.82 26.18
C VAL A 183 -9.10 1.31 26.27
N VAL A 184 -7.89 0.83 25.97
CA VAL A 184 -7.54 -0.60 26.15
C VAL A 184 -7.62 -0.98 27.62
N LEU A 185 -7.23 -0.09 28.54
CA LEU A 185 -7.40 -0.27 29.98
C LEU A 185 -8.89 -0.34 30.35
N LEU A 186 -9.72 0.58 29.84
CA LEU A 186 -11.16 0.56 30.05
C LEU A 186 -11.80 -0.73 29.54
N LEU A 187 -11.34 -1.22 28.38
CA LEU A 187 -11.76 -2.50 27.81
C LEU A 187 -11.33 -3.69 28.67
N ALA A 188 -10.10 -3.66 29.21
CA ALA A 188 -9.62 -4.69 30.14
C ALA A 188 -10.44 -4.72 31.44
N VAL A 189 -10.83 -3.55 31.96
CA VAL A 189 -11.73 -3.44 33.12
C VAL A 189 -13.12 -4.01 32.79
N HIS A 190 -13.70 -3.65 31.64
CA HIS A 190 -14.97 -4.20 31.18
C HIS A 190 -14.92 -5.74 31.07
N LEU A 191 -13.90 -6.28 30.41
CA LEU A 191 -13.70 -7.73 30.30
C LEU A 191 -13.55 -8.40 31.66
N SER A 192 -12.76 -7.81 32.56
CA SER A 192 -12.50 -8.39 33.89
C SER A 192 -13.77 -8.40 34.75
N LEU A 193 -14.53 -7.30 34.77
CA LEU A 193 -15.77 -7.17 35.53
C LEU A 193 -16.83 -8.16 35.02
N PHE A 194 -17.06 -8.23 33.71
CA PHE A 194 -18.04 -9.15 33.14
C PHE A 194 -17.60 -10.62 33.27
N THR A 195 -16.29 -10.91 33.29
CA THR A 195 -15.78 -12.25 33.59
C THR A 195 -16.14 -12.67 35.01
N MET A 196 -15.98 -11.77 35.99
CA MET A 196 -16.35 -12.04 37.37
C MET A 196 -17.87 -12.26 37.51
N PHE A 197 -18.69 -11.42 36.87
CA PHE A 197 -20.14 -11.61 36.85
C PHE A 197 -20.56 -12.91 36.16
N ALA A 198 -19.97 -13.26 35.02
CA ALA A 198 -20.28 -14.49 34.30
C ALA A 198 -19.97 -15.75 35.13
N MET A 199 -18.81 -15.78 35.81
CA MET A 199 -18.45 -16.92 36.66
C MET A 199 -19.39 -17.08 37.86
N LEU A 200 -19.95 -16.00 38.39
CA LEU A 200 -20.95 -16.04 39.47
C LEU A 200 -22.33 -16.44 38.95
N LEU A 201 -22.76 -15.85 37.83
CA LEU A 201 -24.09 -16.07 37.26
C LEU A 201 -24.27 -17.48 36.68
N PHE A 202 -23.20 -18.01 36.08
CA PHE A 202 -23.17 -19.34 35.48
C PHE A 202 -22.37 -20.35 36.32
N ALA A 203 -22.25 -20.10 37.63
CA ALA A 203 -21.61 -21.02 38.56
C ALA A 203 -22.34 -22.37 38.61
N ARG A 204 -21.60 -23.43 38.97
CA ARG A 204 -22.12 -24.80 39.05
C ARG A 204 -23.29 -24.89 40.04
N THR A 205 -24.44 -25.32 39.54
CA THR A 205 -25.61 -25.69 40.37
C THR A 205 -25.42 -27.11 40.93
N LYS A 206 -25.99 -27.42 42.10
CA LYS A 206 -25.82 -28.73 42.76
C LYS A 206 -26.38 -29.91 41.95
N ASP A 207 -27.30 -29.65 41.02
CA ASP A 207 -27.91 -30.67 40.17
C ASP A 207 -27.00 -30.99 38.98
N ASN A 208 -26.26 -32.09 39.09
CA ASN A 208 -25.18 -32.51 38.20
C ASN A 208 -25.53 -32.74 36.71
N GLN A 209 -26.78 -32.56 36.26
CA GLN A 209 -27.23 -33.11 34.97
C GLN A 209 -27.32 -32.17 33.77
N GLN A 210 -27.16 -30.83 33.89
CA GLN A 210 -27.43 -29.96 32.72
C GLN A 210 -26.59 -28.67 32.57
N ASP A 211 -25.51 -28.49 33.32
CA ASP A 211 -24.68 -27.27 33.24
C ASP A 211 -23.63 -27.36 32.14
N LYS A 212 -24.05 -27.64 30.88
CA LYS A 212 -23.15 -27.71 29.71
C LYS A 212 -22.35 -26.41 29.53
N GLU A 213 -22.91 -25.29 29.95
CA GLU A 213 -22.32 -23.97 29.80
C GLU A 213 -21.12 -23.70 30.71
N TRP A 214 -21.28 -24.04 32.00
CA TRP A 214 -20.22 -23.92 32.99
C TRP A 214 -19.03 -24.80 32.60
N VAL A 215 -19.30 -26.03 32.12
CA VAL A 215 -18.25 -26.98 31.72
C VAL A 215 -17.44 -26.48 30.52
N VAL A 216 -18.09 -25.81 29.56
CA VAL A 216 -17.48 -25.45 28.28
C VAL A 216 -16.85 -24.05 28.30
N TYR A 217 -17.52 -23.04 28.88
CA TYR A 217 -17.09 -21.65 28.74
C TYR A 217 -16.66 -20.99 30.06
N PHE A 218 -17.43 -21.18 31.14
CA PHE A 218 -17.29 -20.39 32.37
C PHE A 218 -16.67 -21.13 33.57
N ARG A 219 -15.87 -22.16 33.31
CA ARG A 219 -15.30 -23.02 34.36
C ARG A 219 -14.23 -22.34 35.21
N ASN A 220 -13.30 -21.67 34.54
CA ASN A 220 -12.12 -21.04 35.14
C ASN A 220 -12.00 -19.59 34.67
N LEU A 221 -11.31 -18.75 35.46
CA LEU A 221 -11.01 -17.36 35.07
C LEU A 221 -10.39 -17.22 33.66
N PRO A 222 -9.31 -17.92 33.29
CA PRO A 222 -8.71 -17.76 31.95
C PRO A 222 -9.61 -18.24 30.81
N ASP A 223 -10.43 -19.28 31.03
CA ASP A 223 -11.31 -19.82 30.00
C ASP A 223 -12.55 -18.93 29.82
N SER A 224 -13.07 -18.38 30.91
CA SER A 224 -14.15 -17.39 30.93
C SER A 224 -13.71 -16.09 30.26
N LEU A 225 -12.52 -15.59 30.62
CA LEU A 225 -11.93 -14.40 30.00
C LEU A 225 -11.70 -14.60 28.50
N THR A 226 -11.22 -15.79 28.09
CA THR A 226 -11.05 -16.11 26.67
C THR A 226 -12.41 -16.14 25.95
N SER A 227 -13.43 -16.77 26.55
CA SER A 227 -14.76 -16.89 25.96
C SER A 227 -15.43 -15.53 25.78
N LEU A 228 -15.29 -14.63 26.76
CA LEU A 228 -15.80 -13.25 26.66
C LEU A 228 -14.94 -12.38 25.74
N LEU A 229 -13.62 -12.57 25.67
CA LEU A 229 -12.78 -11.89 24.70
C LEU A 229 -13.14 -12.27 23.25
N VAL A 230 -13.47 -13.54 23.00
CA VAL A 230 -13.97 -14.01 21.70
C VAL A 230 -15.38 -13.47 21.43
N LEU A 231 -16.20 -13.31 22.47
CA LEU A 231 -17.53 -12.70 22.33
C LEU A 231 -17.46 -11.20 22.06
N LEU A 232 -16.45 -10.51 22.58
CA LEU A 232 -16.22 -9.09 22.31
C LEU A 232 -16.03 -8.82 20.81
N THR A 233 -15.45 -9.78 20.08
CA THR A 233 -15.33 -9.75 18.62
C THR A 233 -16.52 -10.40 17.90
N THR A 234 -17.52 -10.87 18.64
CA THR A 234 -18.73 -11.56 18.16
C THR A 234 -18.47 -12.87 17.41
N ALA A 235 -17.28 -13.46 17.52
CA ALA A 235 -16.91 -14.65 16.75
C ALA A 235 -17.59 -15.95 17.22
N ASN A 236 -18.01 -16.02 18.49
CA ASN A 236 -18.72 -17.16 19.09
C ASN A 236 -20.17 -16.82 19.44
N ASN A 237 -20.76 -15.78 18.85
CA ASN A 237 -22.18 -15.47 18.96
C ASN A 237 -22.92 -16.19 17.82
N PRO A 238 -23.96 -17.03 18.07
CA PRO A 238 -24.68 -17.25 19.33
C PRO A 238 -24.18 -18.39 20.24
N ASP A 239 -23.17 -19.16 19.82
CA ASP A 239 -22.75 -20.42 20.47
C ASP A 239 -22.45 -20.34 21.97
N VAL A 240 -21.90 -19.21 22.44
CA VAL A 240 -21.61 -18.99 23.87
C VAL A 240 -22.87 -18.75 24.71
N MET A 241 -23.96 -18.29 24.10
CA MET A 241 -25.21 -17.93 24.77
C MET A 241 -26.26 -19.04 24.74
N ILE A 242 -26.24 -19.93 23.74
CA ILE A 242 -27.27 -20.96 23.54
C ILE A 242 -27.54 -21.80 24.80
N PRO A 243 -26.52 -22.31 25.53
CA PRO A 243 -26.78 -23.14 26.70
C PRO A 243 -27.53 -22.39 27.82
N ALA A 244 -27.19 -21.13 28.11
CA ALA A 244 -27.84 -20.27 29.11
C ALA A 244 -29.24 -19.95 28.69
N TYR A 245 -29.38 -19.54 27.43
CA TYR A 245 -30.65 -19.15 26.85
C TYR A 245 -31.66 -20.29 26.90
N SER A 246 -31.20 -21.52 26.68
CA SER A 246 -32.05 -22.72 26.77
C SER A 246 -32.54 -23.01 28.19
N LYS A 247 -31.83 -22.55 29.23
CA LYS A 247 -32.26 -22.66 30.62
C LYS A 247 -33.24 -21.56 31.01
N ASN A 248 -32.90 -20.31 30.71
CA ASN A 248 -33.76 -19.16 30.96
C ASN A 248 -33.48 -18.07 29.92
N ARG A 249 -34.54 -17.58 29.29
CA ARG A 249 -34.47 -16.48 28.32
C ARG A 249 -33.87 -15.21 28.92
N ALA A 250 -34.01 -14.99 30.22
CA ALA A 250 -33.46 -13.81 30.90
C ALA A 250 -31.93 -13.69 30.80
N TYR A 251 -31.20 -14.80 30.66
CA TYR A 251 -29.74 -14.76 30.54
C TYR A 251 -29.26 -14.10 29.25
N SER A 252 -30.10 -13.95 28.21
CA SER A 252 -29.72 -13.19 27.01
C SER A 252 -29.41 -11.72 27.32
N ILE A 253 -30.01 -11.15 28.38
CA ILE A 253 -29.79 -9.77 28.78
C ILE A 253 -28.33 -9.53 29.13
N PHE A 254 -27.67 -10.50 29.80
CA PHE A 254 -26.25 -10.41 30.14
C PHE A 254 -25.37 -10.29 28.88
N PHE A 255 -25.59 -11.17 27.91
CA PHE A 255 -24.81 -11.18 26.66
C PHE A 255 -25.08 -9.96 25.79
N ILE A 256 -26.36 -9.52 25.70
CA ILE A 256 -26.72 -8.30 24.97
C ILE A 256 -26.04 -7.08 25.61
N LEU A 257 -26.10 -6.94 26.94
CA LEU A 257 -25.47 -5.82 27.64
C LEU A 257 -23.95 -5.81 27.43
N PHE A 258 -23.30 -6.98 27.54
CA PHE A 258 -21.87 -7.14 27.27
C PHE A 258 -21.51 -6.72 25.84
N THR A 259 -22.23 -7.21 24.83
CA THR A 259 -21.93 -6.90 23.43
C THR A 259 -22.22 -5.43 23.09
N VAL A 260 -23.28 -4.83 23.61
CA VAL A 260 -23.58 -3.40 23.39
C VAL A 260 -22.47 -2.53 23.98
N LEU A 261 -22.10 -2.75 25.25
CA LEU A 261 -21.05 -1.97 25.90
C LEU A 261 -19.66 -2.21 25.28
N GLY A 262 -19.29 -3.47 25.06
CA GLY A 262 -17.97 -3.83 24.54
C GLY A 262 -17.80 -3.50 23.06
N ASN A 263 -18.68 -4.02 22.21
CA ASN A 263 -18.52 -3.91 20.76
C ASN A 263 -19.02 -2.56 20.23
N LEU A 264 -20.23 -2.14 20.59
CA LEU A 264 -20.79 -0.91 19.99
C LEU A 264 -20.26 0.37 20.62
N PHE A 265 -20.03 0.41 21.93
CA PHE A 265 -19.48 1.61 22.58
C PHE A 265 -17.95 1.62 22.58
N LEU A 266 -17.30 0.65 23.22
CA LEU A 266 -15.84 0.71 23.43
C LEU A 266 -15.03 0.57 22.14
N MET A 267 -15.38 -0.34 21.22
CA MET A 267 -14.63 -0.47 19.96
C MET A 267 -14.80 0.76 19.06
N ASN A 268 -16.01 1.30 18.94
CA ASN A 268 -16.24 2.50 18.12
C ASN A 268 -15.60 3.76 18.75
N LEU A 269 -15.58 3.87 20.08
CA LEU A 269 -14.85 4.92 20.79
C LEU A 269 -13.35 4.84 20.48
N LEU A 270 -12.79 3.62 20.46
CA LEU A 270 -11.40 3.42 20.09
C LEU A 270 -11.14 3.88 18.64
N THR A 271 -12.02 3.54 17.70
CA THR A 271 -11.92 4.02 16.30
C THR A 271 -11.92 5.55 16.24
N ALA A 272 -12.79 6.22 17.01
CA ALA A 272 -12.86 7.68 17.05
C ALA A 272 -11.58 8.33 17.61
N ILE A 273 -11.01 7.77 18.69
CA ILE A 273 -9.75 8.28 19.28
C ILE A 273 -8.58 8.09 18.30
N ILE A 274 -8.49 6.92 17.67
CA ILE A 274 -7.48 6.64 16.63
C ILE A 274 -7.60 7.66 15.50
N TYR A 275 -8.82 7.93 15.02
CA TYR A 275 -9.06 8.91 13.96
C TYR A 275 -8.60 10.32 14.35
N ASN A 276 -9.00 10.82 15.53
CA ASN A 276 -8.63 12.17 15.98
C ASN A 276 -7.11 12.35 16.09
N GLN A 277 -6.42 11.37 16.65
CA GLN A 277 -4.97 11.43 16.80
C GLN A 277 -4.22 11.30 15.48
N PHE A 278 -4.71 10.42 14.61
CA PHE A 278 -4.14 10.25 13.29
C PHE A 278 -4.30 11.53 12.45
N ARG A 279 -5.45 12.19 12.50
CA ARG A 279 -5.70 13.47 11.81
C ARG A 279 -4.76 14.57 12.29
N GLY A 280 -4.61 14.75 13.60
CA GLY A 280 -3.66 15.72 14.17
C GLY A 280 -2.21 15.45 13.75
N TYR A 281 -1.82 14.19 13.66
CA TYR A 281 -0.50 13.81 13.16
C TYR A 281 -0.32 14.11 11.68
N LEU A 282 -1.30 13.75 10.83
CA LEU A 282 -1.23 14.02 9.39
C LEU A 282 -0.99 15.50 9.11
N LEU A 283 -1.72 16.37 9.81
CA LEU A 283 -1.53 17.82 9.75
C LEU A 283 -0.09 18.22 10.06
N LYS A 284 0.46 17.75 11.18
CA LYS A 284 1.85 18.04 11.59
C LYS A 284 2.89 17.48 10.61
N SER A 285 2.62 16.32 10.00
CA SER A 285 3.50 15.70 9.00
C SER A 285 3.53 16.52 7.70
N VAL A 286 2.37 17.00 7.25
CA VAL A 286 2.27 17.86 6.06
C VAL A 286 2.93 19.21 6.34
N GLN A 287 2.69 19.82 7.50
CA GLN A 287 3.34 21.05 7.95
C GLN A 287 4.87 20.94 7.91
N SER A 288 5.42 19.84 8.46
CA SER A 288 6.87 19.61 8.41
C SER A 288 7.41 19.41 6.99
N SER A 289 6.60 18.89 6.07
CA SER A 289 7.02 18.68 4.68
C SER A 289 7.02 20.01 3.92
N LEU A 290 5.98 20.85 4.10
CA LEU A 290 5.98 22.23 3.60
C LEU A 290 7.17 23.03 4.12
N PHE A 291 7.42 22.97 5.43
CA PHE A 291 8.56 23.65 6.04
C PHE A 291 9.89 23.27 5.36
N ARG A 292 10.13 21.98 5.11
CA ARG A 292 11.37 21.51 4.45
C ARG A 292 11.49 22.02 3.02
N ARG A 293 10.39 22.06 2.27
CA ARG A 293 10.37 22.59 0.92
C ARG A 293 10.65 24.09 0.91
N ARG A 294 9.98 24.85 1.77
CA ARG A 294 10.20 26.29 1.94
C ARG A 294 11.67 26.58 2.33
N LEU A 295 12.24 25.79 3.24
CA LEU A 295 13.66 25.87 3.64
C LEU A 295 14.62 25.57 2.49
N GLY A 296 14.37 24.52 1.70
CA GLY A 296 15.22 24.15 0.55
C GLY A 296 15.24 25.21 -0.55
N ILE A 297 14.08 25.80 -0.86
CA ILE A 297 14.00 26.89 -1.83
C ILE A 297 14.73 28.14 -1.29
N ARG A 298 14.57 28.46 0.01
CA ARG A 298 15.30 29.59 0.62
C ARG A 298 16.81 29.36 0.63
N ALA A 299 17.28 28.15 0.95
CA ALA A 299 18.70 27.80 0.90
C ALA A 299 19.28 27.99 -0.51
N ALA A 300 18.54 27.58 -1.54
CA ALA A 300 18.94 27.77 -2.93
C ALA A 300 19.02 29.25 -3.30
N PHE A 301 18.10 30.09 -2.80
CA PHE A 301 18.15 31.53 -3.00
C PHE A 301 19.42 32.16 -2.39
N GLU A 302 19.75 31.85 -1.14
CA GLU A 302 20.92 32.43 -0.46
C GLU A 302 22.24 32.07 -1.18
N VAL A 303 22.39 30.81 -1.59
CA VAL A 303 23.55 30.34 -2.36
C VAL A 303 23.66 31.01 -3.73
N LEU A 304 22.53 31.29 -4.38
CA LEU A 304 22.53 31.99 -5.67
C LEU A 304 22.76 33.49 -5.52
N SER A 305 22.40 34.10 -4.40
CA SER A 305 22.71 35.50 -4.13
C SER A 305 24.19 35.71 -3.82
N SER A 306 24.86 34.74 -3.17
CA SER A 306 26.29 34.84 -2.85
C SER A 306 27.22 34.72 -4.06
N LEU A 307 26.70 34.30 -5.23
CA LEU A 307 27.45 34.24 -6.50
C LEU A 307 27.84 35.63 -7.05
N LYS A 308 27.20 36.70 -6.56
CA LYS A 308 27.50 38.07 -6.99
C LYS A 308 28.03 38.84 -5.78
N GLU A 309 29.29 39.27 -5.83
CA GLU A 309 29.81 40.25 -4.88
C GLU A 309 29.02 41.55 -5.04
N THR A 310 27.94 41.71 -4.27
CA THR A 310 27.31 43.02 -4.11
C THR A 310 28.22 43.90 -3.26
N PRO A 311 28.50 45.16 -3.68
CA PRO A 311 29.15 46.11 -2.80
C PRO A 311 28.31 46.27 -1.51
N ALA A 312 29.00 46.43 -0.38
CA ALA A 312 28.48 46.34 1.00
C ALA A 312 27.34 47.32 1.39
N SER A 313 26.69 47.99 0.43
CA SER A 313 25.62 48.97 0.65
C SER A 313 24.20 48.51 0.25
N ALA A 314 24.04 47.34 -0.38
CA ALA A 314 22.70 46.83 -0.75
C ALA A 314 22.19 45.84 0.31
N GLN A 315 21.26 46.29 1.16
CA GLN A 315 20.61 45.52 2.23
C GLN A 315 19.66 44.40 1.73
N GLN A 316 19.56 44.20 0.41
CA GLN A 316 18.67 43.23 -0.21
C GLN A 316 19.44 42.31 -1.15
N SER A 317 19.40 41.01 -0.86
CA SER A 317 19.95 39.94 -1.70
C SER A 317 19.10 39.79 -2.97
N TYR A 318 19.75 39.63 -4.13
CA TYR A 318 19.10 39.47 -5.43
C TYR A 318 19.71 38.31 -6.23
N VAL A 319 18.89 37.63 -7.03
CA VAL A 319 19.33 36.55 -7.92
C VAL A 319 19.14 36.96 -9.39
N SER A 320 20.18 36.75 -10.21
CA SER A 320 20.11 36.94 -11.67
C SER A 320 19.23 35.88 -12.33
N VAL A 321 18.37 36.32 -13.26
CA VAL A 321 17.52 35.42 -14.05
C VAL A 321 18.32 34.46 -14.93
N GLU A 322 19.46 34.89 -15.47
CA GLU A 322 20.29 34.06 -16.36
C GLU A 322 20.84 32.83 -15.62
N VAL A 323 21.34 33.03 -14.40
CA VAL A 323 21.86 31.97 -13.54
C VAL A 323 20.72 31.02 -13.15
N LEU A 324 19.54 31.56 -12.83
CA LEU A 324 18.36 30.74 -12.52
C LEU A 324 17.92 29.87 -13.71
N LEU A 325 17.95 30.40 -14.94
CA LEU A 325 17.65 29.62 -16.14
C LEU A 325 18.66 28.48 -16.34
N GLN A 326 19.95 28.73 -16.10
CA GLN A 326 21.00 27.70 -16.17
C GLN A 326 20.77 26.58 -15.12
N VAL A 327 20.40 26.96 -13.90
CA VAL A 327 20.06 26.01 -12.82
C VAL A 327 18.84 25.18 -13.20
N LEU A 328 17.73 25.83 -13.60
CA LEU A 328 16.49 25.15 -13.97
C LEU A 328 16.67 24.18 -15.14
N GLN A 329 17.56 24.48 -16.09
CA GLN A 329 17.89 23.56 -17.18
C GLN A 329 18.50 22.25 -16.69
N ARG A 330 19.30 22.27 -15.61
CA ARG A 330 19.99 21.09 -15.06
C ARG A 330 19.21 20.35 -13.96
N VAL A 331 18.22 21.01 -13.34
CA VAL A 331 17.36 20.40 -12.30
C VAL A 331 16.47 19.30 -12.90
N GLN A 332 16.41 18.16 -12.22
CA GLN A 332 15.46 17.09 -12.52
C GLN A 332 14.08 17.39 -11.92
N MET A 333 13.15 17.85 -12.75
CA MET A 333 11.76 18.08 -12.38
C MET A 333 10.81 17.67 -13.52
N ASP A 334 9.50 17.65 -13.25
CA ASP A 334 8.53 17.36 -14.31
C ASP A 334 8.63 18.40 -15.44
N SER A 335 8.62 17.91 -16.68
CA SER A 335 8.83 18.70 -17.90
C SER A 335 7.85 19.87 -18.01
N ARG A 336 6.61 19.69 -17.54
CA ARG A 336 5.56 20.70 -17.60
C ARG A 336 5.77 21.81 -16.57
N CYS A 337 6.05 21.45 -15.32
CA CYS A 337 6.36 22.42 -14.26
C CYS A 337 7.59 23.24 -14.64
N LYS A 338 8.61 22.60 -15.20
CA LYS A 338 9.80 23.28 -15.75
C LYS A 338 9.41 24.32 -16.80
N GLN A 339 8.58 23.95 -17.76
CA GLN A 339 8.11 24.88 -18.79
C GLN A 339 7.25 26.02 -18.23
N ALA A 340 6.40 25.73 -17.24
CA ALA A 340 5.57 26.74 -16.59
C ALA A 340 6.43 27.78 -15.85
N ILE A 341 7.37 27.32 -15.03
CA ILE A 341 8.32 28.20 -14.31
C ILE A 341 9.16 29.00 -15.31
N MET A 342 9.68 28.37 -16.37
CA MET A 342 10.45 29.08 -17.41
C MET A 342 9.63 30.14 -18.15
N ARG A 343 8.33 29.90 -18.37
CA ARG A 343 7.42 30.91 -18.96
C ARG A 343 7.16 32.06 -18.01
N SER A 344 6.89 31.77 -16.73
CA SER A 344 6.69 32.80 -15.70
C SER A 344 7.92 33.69 -15.53
N ILE A 345 9.12 33.11 -15.60
CA ILE A 345 10.38 33.86 -15.58
C ILE A 345 10.51 34.77 -16.80
N LYS A 346 10.20 34.27 -18.01
CA LYS A 346 10.25 35.08 -19.25
C LYS A 346 9.21 36.19 -19.31
N MET A 347 8.07 36.02 -18.62
CA MET A 347 7.04 37.06 -18.50
C MET A 347 7.41 38.14 -17.48
N CYS A 348 8.25 37.81 -16.49
CA CYS A 348 8.83 38.79 -15.59
C CYS A 348 9.92 39.57 -16.32
N SER A 349 9.70 40.86 -16.61
CA SER A 349 10.68 41.76 -17.21
C SER A 349 11.80 42.22 -16.26
N CYS A 350 12.04 41.50 -15.16
CA CYS A 350 13.02 41.87 -14.13
C CYS A 350 14.29 41.03 -14.29
N ASP A 351 15.45 41.68 -14.44
CA ASP A 351 16.76 41.01 -14.47
C ASP A 351 17.18 40.45 -13.10
N GLN A 352 16.54 40.91 -12.03
CA GLN A 352 16.83 40.55 -10.65
C GLN A 352 15.56 40.13 -9.90
N LEU A 353 15.65 39.02 -9.17
CA LEU A 353 14.56 38.46 -8.37
C LEU A 353 14.83 38.66 -6.89
N SER A 354 13.85 39.19 -6.16
CA SER A 354 13.84 39.22 -4.69
C SER A 354 13.46 37.85 -4.10
N ALA A 355 13.73 37.63 -2.81
CA ALA A 355 13.44 36.36 -2.14
C ALA A 355 11.95 35.97 -2.21
N ALA A 356 11.04 36.93 -2.00
CA ALA A 356 9.60 36.70 -2.08
C ALA A 356 9.15 36.35 -3.51
N GLN A 357 9.71 37.02 -4.52
CA GLN A 357 9.43 36.71 -5.93
C GLN A 357 9.96 35.33 -6.32
N PHE A 358 11.16 34.97 -5.85
CA PHE A 358 11.75 33.65 -6.04
C PHE A 358 10.88 32.57 -5.43
N GLN A 359 10.42 32.77 -4.20
CA GLN A 359 9.54 31.82 -3.51
C GLN A 359 8.22 31.62 -4.25
N LYS A 360 7.60 32.72 -4.71
CA LYS A 360 6.35 32.72 -5.47
C LYS A 360 6.46 31.95 -6.79
N LEU A 361 7.62 31.97 -7.46
CA LEU A 361 7.85 31.17 -8.67
C LEU A 361 7.71 29.66 -8.41
N PHE A 362 8.18 29.20 -7.26
CA PHE A 362 8.11 27.78 -6.88
C PHE A 362 6.77 27.36 -6.28
N GLU A 363 5.82 28.28 -6.11
CA GLU A 363 4.41 27.95 -5.82
C GLU A 363 3.69 27.37 -7.05
N GLU A 364 4.24 27.55 -8.25
CA GLU A 364 3.74 26.89 -9.46
C GLU A 364 3.84 25.36 -9.38
N LEU A 365 4.77 24.84 -8.56
CA LEU A 365 4.88 23.40 -8.27
C LEU A 365 3.65 22.86 -7.52
N ASP A 366 2.86 23.71 -6.86
CA ASP A 366 1.64 23.32 -6.16
C ASP A 366 0.40 23.33 -7.06
N LYS A 367 0.52 23.87 -8.28
CA LYS A 367 -0.58 23.87 -9.24
C LYS A 367 -0.59 22.54 -10.00
N ASP A 368 -1.69 21.81 -9.83
CA ASP A 368 -1.90 20.58 -10.56
C ASP A 368 -1.96 20.83 -12.09
N ALA A 369 -1.12 20.12 -12.84
CA ALA A 369 -1.08 20.24 -14.30
C ALA A 369 -2.29 19.54 -14.96
N ILE A 370 -3.12 20.31 -15.65
CA ILE A 370 -4.18 19.81 -16.53
C ILE A 370 -3.54 18.95 -17.63
N LYS A 371 -3.88 17.66 -17.72
CA LYS A 371 -3.47 16.82 -18.85
C LYS A 371 -4.25 17.25 -20.10
N GLN A 372 -3.64 18.09 -20.94
CA GLN A 372 -4.16 18.34 -22.28
C GLN A 372 -3.90 17.10 -23.16
N HIS A 373 -4.96 16.58 -23.79
CA HIS A 373 -4.86 15.47 -24.73
C HIS A 373 -4.32 15.96 -26.07
N PRO A 374 -3.52 15.14 -26.79
CA PRO A 374 -3.04 15.53 -28.11
C PRO A 374 -4.23 15.72 -29.08
N PRO A 375 -4.09 16.62 -30.08
CA PRO A 375 -5.13 16.83 -31.09
C PRO A 375 -5.35 15.56 -31.91
N SER A 376 -6.55 15.42 -32.49
CA SER A 376 -6.87 14.32 -33.41
C SER A 376 -6.10 14.46 -34.72
N PRO A 377 -5.75 13.35 -35.40
CA PRO A 377 -5.14 13.42 -36.72
C PRO A 377 -6.10 14.09 -37.73
N GLU A 378 -5.54 14.86 -38.65
CA GLU A 378 -6.24 15.38 -39.82
C GLU A 378 -6.04 14.41 -40.99
N TYR A 379 -7.14 13.84 -41.50
CA TYR A 379 -7.11 12.98 -42.68
C TYR A 379 -7.42 13.77 -43.94
N GLN A 380 -6.63 13.57 -44.99
CA GLN A 380 -6.87 14.22 -46.30
C GLN A 380 -8.05 13.60 -47.07
N SER A 381 -8.38 12.32 -46.82
CA SER A 381 -9.45 11.63 -47.54
C SER A 381 -10.83 11.87 -46.91
N HIS A 382 -11.81 12.19 -47.76
CA HIS A 382 -13.18 12.48 -47.34
C HIS A 382 -13.87 11.29 -46.64
N PHE A 383 -13.49 10.06 -47.00
CA PHE A 383 -13.98 8.85 -46.34
C PHE A 383 -13.51 8.74 -44.89
N MET A 384 -12.22 9.01 -44.62
CA MET A 384 -11.67 8.93 -43.26
C MET A 384 -12.18 10.07 -42.37
N GLN A 385 -12.47 11.24 -42.93
CA GLN A 385 -13.14 12.33 -42.21
C GLN A 385 -14.57 11.95 -41.78
N LYS A 386 -15.35 11.30 -42.66
CA LYS A 386 -16.67 10.77 -42.29
C LYS A 386 -16.58 9.70 -41.21
N MET A 387 -15.61 8.78 -41.30
CA MET A 387 -15.38 7.78 -40.25
C MET A 387 -14.99 8.43 -38.93
N GLN A 388 -14.10 9.42 -38.95
CA GLN A 388 -13.68 10.17 -37.77
C GLN A 388 -14.86 10.89 -37.09
N PHE A 389 -15.76 11.48 -37.88
CA PHE A 389 -16.98 12.09 -37.36
C PHE A 389 -17.94 11.06 -36.76
N ALA A 390 -18.17 9.94 -37.45
CA ALA A 390 -19.09 8.89 -36.99
C ALA A 390 -18.61 8.18 -35.71
N PHE A 391 -17.35 7.74 -35.69
CA PHE A 391 -16.78 6.98 -34.57
C PHE A 391 -16.22 7.87 -33.45
N GLY A 392 -16.04 9.17 -33.70
CA GLY A 392 -15.77 10.17 -32.68
C GLY A 392 -17.02 10.63 -31.92
N HIS A 393 -18.22 10.25 -32.39
CA HIS A 393 -19.47 10.68 -31.78
C HIS A 393 -19.72 9.97 -30.42
N PRO A 394 -20.22 10.67 -29.38
CA PRO A 394 -20.48 10.07 -28.06
C PRO A 394 -21.43 8.86 -28.09
N TYR A 395 -22.34 8.78 -29.06
CA TYR A 395 -23.21 7.62 -29.29
C TYR A 395 -22.45 6.31 -29.52
N PHE A 396 -21.27 6.36 -30.13
CA PHE A 396 -20.44 5.17 -30.30
C PHE A 396 -19.98 4.60 -28.94
N GLY A 397 -19.68 5.50 -27.98
CA GLY A 397 -19.39 5.11 -26.60
C GLY A 397 -20.58 4.48 -25.89
N TYR A 398 -21.79 5.04 -26.07
CA TYR A 398 -23.02 4.46 -25.51
C TYR A 398 -23.34 3.08 -26.12
N LEU A 399 -23.16 2.91 -27.43
CA LEU A 399 -23.35 1.63 -28.11
C LEU A 399 -22.48 0.53 -27.51
N GLY A 400 -21.18 0.78 -27.34
CA GLY A 400 -20.32 -0.23 -26.73
C GLY A 400 -20.67 -0.49 -25.25
N ASN A 401 -21.29 0.46 -24.53
CA ASN A 401 -21.76 0.21 -23.15
C ASN A 401 -22.93 -0.78 -23.17
N VAL A 402 -23.86 -0.61 -24.11
CA VAL A 402 -25.00 -1.53 -24.31
C VAL A 402 -24.49 -2.92 -24.68
N VAL A 403 -23.52 -3.02 -25.59
CA VAL A 403 -22.92 -4.31 -25.97
C VAL A 403 -22.18 -4.97 -24.80
N ALA A 404 -21.45 -4.20 -23.99
CA ALA A 404 -20.82 -4.72 -22.78
C ALA A 404 -21.85 -5.24 -21.76
N LEU A 405 -22.97 -4.54 -21.58
CA LEU A 405 -24.06 -4.99 -20.70
C LEU A 405 -24.71 -6.27 -21.23
N ALA A 406 -24.98 -6.34 -22.54
CA ALA A 406 -25.53 -7.54 -23.18
C ALA A 406 -24.60 -8.74 -23.02
N ASN A 407 -23.28 -8.54 -23.12
CA ASN A 407 -22.30 -9.58 -22.88
C ASN A 407 -22.35 -10.10 -21.43
N ILE A 408 -22.39 -9.21 -20.44
CA ILE A 408 -22.51 -9.60 -19.03
C ILE A 408 -23.78 -10.41 -18.78
N ILE A 409 -24.91 -9.96 -19.31
CA ILE A 409 -26.19 -10.69 -19.17
C ILE A 409 -26.08 -12.08 -19.82
N SER A 410 -25.48 -12.16 -21.02
CA SER A 410 -25.29 -13.44 -21.73
C SER A 410 -24.45 -14.42 -20.91
N ILE A 411 -23.33 -13.96 -20.34
CA ILE A 411 -22.47 -14.77 -19.48
C ILE A 411 -23.21 -15.19 -18.20
N CYS A 412 -23.95 -14.28 -17.56
CA CYS A 412 -24.74 -14.61 -16.37
C CYS A 412 -25.76 -15.72 -16.66
N VAL A 413 -26.47 -15.64 -17.79
CA VAL A 413 -27.44 -16.66 -18.19
C VAL A 413 -26.75 -18.01 -18.41
N VAL A 414 -25.63 -18.04 -19.15
CA VAL A 414 -24.89 -19.29 -19.41
C VAL A 414 -24.36 -19.89 -18.10
N LEU A 415 -23.79 -19.08 -17.21
CA LEU A 415 -23.30 -19.55 -15.91
C LEU A 415 -24.41 -20.15 -15.03
N VAL A 416 -25.60 -19.55 -15.04
CA VAL A 416 -26.76 -20.09 -14.30
C VAL A 416 -27.24 -21.40 -14.94
N MET A 417 -27.28 -21.48 -16.28
CA MET A 417 -27.66 -22.71 -16.98
C MET A 417 -26.66 -23.86 -16.78
N ASP A 418 -25.37 -23.55 -16.64
CA ASP A 418 -24.30 -24.54 -16.41
C ASP A 418 -24.10 -24.91 -14.94
N ALA A 419 -24.68 -24.14 -14.00
CA ALA A 419 -24.54 -24.37 -12.57
C ALA A 419 -25.17 -25.70 -12.14
N ASP A 420 -26.32 -26.05 -12.71
CA ASP A 420 -27.06 -27.28 -12.36
C ASP A 420 -26.56 -28.52 -13.12
N LYS A 421 -25.74 -28.35 -14.17
CA LYS A 421 -25.21 -29.43 -14.99
C LYS A 421 -23.87 -29.95 -14.47
N GLN A 422 -23.70 -31.28 -14.48
CA GLN A 422 -22.39 -31.89 -14.21
C GLN A 422 -21.37 -31.43 -15.27
N PRO A 423 -20.07 -31.30 -14.91
CA PRO A 423 -19.03 -30.85 -15.85
C PRO A 423 -18.95 -31.67 -17.15
N SER A 424 -19.36 -32.94 -17.11
CA SER A 424 -19.40 -33.85 -18.27
C SER A 424 -20.57 -33.63 -19.22
N GLU A 425 -21.61 -32.91 -18.79
CA GLU A 425 -22.86 -32.65 -19.53
C GLU A 425 -22.99 -31.19 -19.98
N ARG A 426 -21.93 -30.38 -19.79
CA ARG A 426 -21.91 -28.99 -20.23
C ARG A 426 -21.64 -28.92 -21.73
N ASP A 427 -22.47 -28.15 -22.43
CA ASP A 427 -22.31 -27.86 -23.85
C ASP A 427 -21.63 -26.50 -24.03
N ASP A 428 -20.31 -26.50 -24.07
CA ASP A 428 -19.50 -25.28 -24.06
C ASP A 428 -19.43 -24.57 -25.42
N PHE A 429 -20.10 -25.12 -26.43
CA PHE A 429 -20.21 -24.53 -27.76
C PHE A 429 -20.82 -23.12 -27.73
N PHE A 430 -21.93 -22.93 -27.01
CA PHE A 430 -22.61 -21.64 -26.93
C PHE A 430 -21.72 -20.58 -26.27
N LEU A 431 -21.02 -20.96 -25.19
CA LEU A 431 -20.09 -20.07 -24.50
C LEU A 431 -18.94 -19.65 -25.43
N GLY A 432 -18.32 -20.60 -26.13
CA GLY A 432 -17.25 -20.32 -27.10
C GLY A 432 -17.71 -19.41 -28.25
N ALA A 433 -18.87 -19.68 -28.84
CA ALA A 433 -19.42 -18.87 -29.93
C ALA A 433 -19.74 -17.43 -29.49
N ILE A 434 -20.36 -17.26 -28.32
CA ILE A 434 -20.68 -15.96 -27.74
C ILE A 434 -19.39 -15.16 -27.44
N ASN A 435 -18.39 -15.80 -26.85
CA ASN A 435 -17.11 -15.17 -26.55
C ASN A 435 -16.40 -14.71 -27.83
N CYS A 436 -16.32 -15.58 -28.85
CA CYS A 436 -15.73 -15.26 -30.13
C CYS A 436 -16.41 -14.03 -30.77
N PHE A 437 -17.75 -13.99 -30.78
CA PHE A 437 -18.53 -12.87 -31.31
C PHE A 437 -18.20 -11.54 -30.59
N PHE A 438 -18.21 -11.55 -29.26
CA PHE A 438 -17.94 -10.33 -28.49
C PHE A 438 -16.48 -9.89 -28.60
N ILE A 439 -15.52 -10.80 -28.58
CA ILE A 439 -14.08 -10.46 -28.73
C ILE A 439 -13.82 -9.83 -30.09
N LEU A 440 -14.42 -10.37 -31.17
CA LEU A 440 -14.35 -9.78 -32.50
C LEU A 440 -14.95 -8.37 -32.53
N TYR A 441 -16.12 -8.18 -31.92
CA TYR A 441 -16.75 -6.86 -31.80
C TYR A 441 -15.83 -5.88 -31.06
N TYR A 442 -15.18 -6.29 -29.98
CA TYR A 442 -14.31 -5.40 -29.22
C TYR A 442 -13.01 -5.07 -29.94
N LEU A 443 -12.46 -6.02 -30.71
CA LEU A 443 -11.33 -5.76 -31.61
C LEU A 443 -11.73 -4.69 -32.64
N LEU A 444 -12.91 -4.84 -33.24
CA LEU A 444 -13.45 -3.86 -34.18
C LEU A 444 -13.66 -2.49 -33.52
N GLU A 445 -14.27 -2.44 -32.33
CA GLU A 445 -14.47 -1.20 -31.56
C GLU A 445 -13.12 -0.48 -31.30
N MET A 446 -12.10 -1.23 -30.88
CA MET A 446 -10.77 -0.70 -30.62
C MET A 446 -10.12 -0.15 -31.91
N LEU A 447 -10.17 -0.90 -33.01
CA LEU A 447 -9.61 -0.47 -34.31
C LEU A 447 -10.30 0.81 -34.81
N LEU A 448 -11.63 0.87 -34.75
CA LEU A 448 -12.40 2.04 -35.16
C LEU A 448 -12.08 3.27 -34.30
N LYS A 449 -11.91 3.10 -32.97
CA LYS A 449 -11.48 4.17 -32.06
C LYS A 449 -10.07 4.68 -32.36
N ILE A 450 -9.13 3.78 -32.65
CA ILE A 450 -7.76 4.14 -33.01
C ILE A 450 -7.73 4.90 -34.33
N LEU A 451 -8.54 4.50 -35.32
CA LEU A 451 -8.69 5.19 -36.60
C LEU A 451 -9.32 6.57 -36.43
N ALA A 452 -10.31 6.74 -35.55
CA ALA A 452 -10.97 8.04 -35.36
C ALA A 452 -10.14 9.04 -34.56
N MET A 453 -9.50 8.59 -33.47
CA MET A 453 -8.79 9.48 -32.53
C MET A 453 -7.29 9.55 -32.79
N GLY A 454 -6.70 8.57 -33.48
CA GLY A 454 -5.26 8.37 -33.57
C GLY A 454 -4.68 7.67 -32.33
N LEU A 455 -3.61 6.89 -32.54
CA LEU A 455 -2.98 6.06 -31.50
C LEU A 455 -2.54 6.86 -30.25
N LYS A 456 -1.95 8.04 -30.46
CA LYS A 456 -1.46 8.89 -29.36
C LYS A 456 -2.59 9.42 -28.48
N ARG A 457 -3.72 9.81 -29.08
CA ARG A 457 -4.89 10.31 -28.35
C ARG A 457 -5.64 9.18 -27.68
N TYR A 458 -5.80 8.03 -28.35
CA TYR A 458 -6.39 6.83 -27.77
C TYR A 458 -5.67 6.41 -26.48
N LEU A 459 -4.34 6.29 -26.52
CA LEU A 459 -3.51 5.90 -25.37
C LEU A 459 -3.47 6.95 -24.26
N SER A 460 -3.86 8.19 -24.53
CA SER A 460 -3.92 9.27 -23.54
C SER A 460 -5.06 9.08 -22.54
N TYR A 461 -6.19 8.51 -22.99
CA TYR A 461 -7.35 8.25 -22.13
C TYR A 461 -7.16 6.97 -21.30
N PRO A 462 -7.27 7.03 -19.96
CA PRO A 462 -7.05 5.86 -19.10
C PRO A 462 -8.09 4.76 -19.29
N SER A 463 -9.35 5.13 -19.53
CA SER A 463 -10.43 4.17 -19.80
C SER A 463 -10.18 3.36 -21.07
N ASN A 464 -9.79 4.04 -22.16
CA ASN A 464 -9.45 3.39 -23.43
C ASN A 464 -8.19 2.51 -23.32
N ARG A 465 -7.20 2.92 -22.50
CA ARG A 465 -6.01 2.09 -22.26
C ARG A 465 -6.35 0.79 -21.53
N PHE A 466 -7.24 0.86 -20.52
CA PHE A 466 -7.69 -0.31 -19.77
C PHE A 466 -8.50 -1.27 -20.66
N ASP A 467 -9.48 -0.75 -21.41
CA ASP A 467 -10.29 -1.55 -22.34
C ASP A 467 -9.42 -2.16 -23.44
N GLY A 468 -8.49 -1.39 -24.02
CA GLY A 468 -7.51 -1.89 -24.98
C GLY A 468 -6.65 -3.03 -24.44
N LEU A 469 -6.10 -2.88 -23.23
CA LEU A 469 -5.32 -3.95 -22.59
C LEU A 469 -6.16 -5.23 -22.40
N LEU A 470 -7.39 -5.08 -21.91
CA LEU A 470 -8.30 -6.18 -21.65
C LEU A 470 -8.72 -6.88 -22.96
N THR A 471 -8.94 -6.13 -24.04
CA THR A 471 -9.20 -6.70 -25.37
C THR A 471 -8.04 -7.52 -25.91
N VAL A 472 -6.80 -7.05 -25.73
CA VAL A 472 -5.59 -7.76 -26.19
C VAL A 472 -5.38 -9.06 -25.40
N ILE A 473 -5.59 -9.04 -24.08
CA ILE A 473 -5.49 -10.25 -23.24
C ILE A 473 -6.53 -11.29 -23.66
N LEU A 474 -7.78 -10.87 -23.85
CA LEU A 474 -8.86 -11.77 -24.30
C LEU A 474 -8.58 -12.34 -25.70
N LEU A 475 -8.09 -11.51 -26.63
CA LEU A 475 -7.75 -11.93 -27.98
C LEU A 475 -6.62 -12.98 -27.98
N ILE A 476 -5.55 -12.76 -27.21
CA ILE A 476 -4.43 -13.71 -27.11
C ILE A 476 -4.93 -15.06 -26.58
N LEU A 477 -5.79 -15.03 -25.57
CA LEU A 477 -6.31 -16.26 -24.99
C LEU A 477 -7.25 -17.00 -25.93
N GLU A 478 -8.12 -16.29 -26.64
CA GLU A 478 -9.04 -16.90 -27.61
C GLU A 478 -8.25 -17.55 -28.76
N ILE A 479 -7.22 -16.87 -29.27
CA ILE A 479 -6.32 -17.43 -30.28
C ILE A 479 -5.59 -18.67 -29.74
N ALA A 480 -5.09 -18.64 -28.50
CA ALA A 480 -4.46 -19.79 -27.87
C ALA A 480 -5.44 -20.97 -27.72
N THR A 481 -6.71 -20.68 -27.44
CA THR A 481 -7.78 -21.67 -27.34
C THR A 481 -8.06 -22.33 -28.68
N PHE A 482 -8.19 -21.53 -29.75
CA PHE A 482 -8.36 -22.05 -31.10
C PHE A 482 -7.14 -22.84 -31.59
N ALA A 483 -5.93 -22.44 -31.22
CA ALA A 483 -4.71 -23.14 -31.60
C ALA A 483 -4.60 -24.54 -30.96
N VAL A 484 -5.04 -24.69 -29.70
CA VAL A 484 -4.94 -25.97 -28.97
C VAL A 484 -6.14 -26.88 -29.22
N TYR A 485 -7.34 -26.32 -29.27
CA TYR A 485 -8.58 -27.09 -29.28
C TYR A 485 -9.38 -26.98 -30.58
N GLY A 486 -8.92 -26.17 -31.54
CA GLY A 486 -9.64 -25.93 -32.79
C GLY A 486 -10.84 -24.97 -32.65
N PHE A 487 -11.57 -24.78 -33.75
CA PHE A 487 -12.75 -23.92 -33.78
C PHE A 487 -13.93 -24.57 -33.04
N PRO A 488 -14.75 -23.81 -32.28
CA PRO A 488 -15.87 -24.36 -31.54
C PRO A 488 -16.89 -25.01 -32.48
N HIS A 489 -17.09 -26.31 -32.30
CA HIS A 489 -18.07 -27.11 -33.03
C HIS A 489 -19.08 -27.74 -32.05
N PRO A 490 -20.27 -28.18 -32.52
CA PRO A 490 -21.21 -28.91 -31.68
C PRO A 490 -20.52 -30.15 -31.07
N GLY A 491 -20.62 -30.33 -29.76
CA GLY A 491 -19.93 -31.42 -29.03
C GLY A 491 -18.44 -31.19 -28.72
N TRP A 492 -17.93 -29.96 -28.87
CA TRP A 492 -16.55 -29.59 -28.53
C TRP A 492 -16.26 -29.78 -27.04
N ARG A 493 -15.29 -30.65 -26.72
CA ARG A 493 -14.88 -31.00 -25.35
C ARG A 493 -13.36 -30.91 -25.22
N PRO A 494 -12.83 -29.83 -24.64
CA PRO A 494 -11.40 -29.72 -24.37
C PRO A 494 -11.03 -30.64 -23.19
N GLU A 495 -10.30 -31.71 -23.46
CA GLU A 495 -9.83 -32.62 -22.41
C GLU A 495 -8.92 -31.86 -21.41
N LEU A 496 -9.20 -32.00 -20.11
CA LEU A 496 -8.41 -31.42 -19.02
C LEU A 496 -7.08 -32.18 -18.85
N MET A 497 -6.08 -31.87 -19.67
CA MET A 497 -4.69 -32.28 -19.41
C MET A 497 -3.99 -31.20 -18.57
N GLY A 498 -4.04 -31.32 -17.23
CA GLY A 498 -3.23 -30.51 -16.31
C GLY A 498 -3.97 -29.98 -15.07
N LEU A 499 -3.20 -29.43 -14.12
CA LEU A 499 -3.69 -28.82 -12.85
C LEU A 499 -4.44 -27.49 -13.05
N LEU A 500 -4.19 -26.80 -14.17
CA LEU A 500 -5.02 -25.72 -14.72
C LEU A 500 -5.17 -25.99 -16.22
N SER A 501 -6.28 -26.59 -16.63
CA SER A 501 -6.56 -26.75 -18.06
C SER A 501 -6.64 -25.37 -18.71
N LEU A 502 -6.14 -25.24 -19.94
CA LEU A 502 -6.28 -24.00 -20.73
C LEU A 502 -7.73 -23.57 -20.82
N TRP A 503 -8.66 -24.53 -20.80
CA TRP A 503 -10.08 -24.25 -20.81
C TRP A 503 -10.62 -23.70 -19.48
N ASP A 504 -10.10 -24.13 -18.35
CA ASP A 504 -10.39 -23.50 -17.05
C ASP A 504 -9.80 -22.09 -16.98
N MET A 505 -8.64 -21.88 -17.59
CA MET A 505 -8.04 -20.55 -17.74
C MET A 505 -8.89 -19.64 -18.63
N VAL A 506 -9.45 -20.16 -19.73
CA VAL A 506 -10.42 -19.47 -20.59
C VAL A 506 -11.67 -19.09 -19.80
N ARG A 507 -12.25 -20.03 -19.04
CA ARG A 507 -13.41 -19.76 -18.19
C ARG A 507 -13.11 -18.68 -17.13
N LEU A 508 -11.94 -18.75 -16.48
CA LEU A 508 -11.51 -17.74 -15.49
C LEU A 508 -11.25 -16.38 -16.14
N VAL A 509 -10.68 -16.34 -17.34
CA VAL A 509 -10.43 -15.09 -18.06
C VAL A 509 -11.72 -14.51 -18.67
N ASN A 510 -12.69 -15.35 -19.02
CA ASN A 510 -14.02 -14.90 -19.39
C ASN A 510 -14.73 -14.19 -18.23
N MET A 511 -14.40 -14.50 -16.96
CA MET A 511 -14.84 -13.68 -15.82
C MET A 511 -14.22 -12.28 -15.84
N LEU A 512 -13.06 -12.06 -16.46
CA LEU A 512 -12.49 -10.72 -16.64
C LEU A 512 -13.33 -9.85 -17.59
N ILE A 513 -14.21 -10.44 -18.42
CA ILE A 513 -15.16 -9.69 -19.25
C ILE A 513 -16.07 -8.82 -18.36
N VAL A 514 -16.40 -9.28 -17.14
CA VAL A 514 -17.18 -8.51 -16.16
C VAL A 514 -16.50 -7.20 -15.80
N PHE A 515 -15.16 -7.13 -15.80
CA PHE A 515 -14.43 -5.89 -15.54
C PHE A 515 -14.64 -4.83 -16.63
N ARG A 516 -15.20 -5.15 -17.80
CA ARG A 516 -15.60 -4.13 -18.79
C ARG A 516 -16.74 -3.26 -18.30
N PHE A 517 -17.55 -3.73 -17.35
CA PHE A 517 -18.53 -2.89 -16.64
C PHE A 517 -17.86 -1.69 -15.97
N LEU A 518 -16.59 -1.81 -15.58
CA LEU A 518 -15.82 -0.69 -14.99
C LEU A 518 -15.71 0.51 -15.94
N ARG A 519 -15.90 0.34 -17.26
CA ARG A 519 -15.93 1.47 -18.22
C ARG A 519 -17.17 2.35 -18.07
N ILE A 520 -18.25 1.81 -17.49
CA ILE A 520 -19.50 2.55 -17.25
C ILE A 520 -19.34 3.45 -16.02
N ILE A 521 -18.54 3.04 -15.04
CA ILE A 521 -18.35 3.74 -13.77
C ILE A 521 -17.90 5.21 -13.95
N PRO A 522 -16.90 5.54 -14.80
CA PRO A 522 -16.51 6.93 -15.05
C PRO A 522 -17.63 7.84 -15.57
N ASN A 523 -18.64 7.29 -16.27
CA ASN A 523 -19.76 8.08 -16.82
C ASN A 523 -20.77 8.49 -15.75
N MET A 524 -20.80 7.79 -14.60
CA MET A 524 -21.64 8.15 -13.47
C MET A 524 -20.88 9.07 -12.52
N LYS A 525 -21.31 10.33 -12.41
CA LYS A 525 -20.64 11.37 -11.58
C LYS A 525 -20.30 10.88 -10.17
N PHE A 526 -21.23 10.20 -9.50
CA PHE A 526 -21.03 9.66 -8.15
C PHE A 526 -20.01 8.52 -8.12
N MET A 527 -20.15 7.51 -8.97
CA MET A 527 -19.26 6.35 -8.97
C MET A 527 -17.83 6.70 -9.44
N SER A 528 -17.70 7.66 -10.37
CA SER A 528 -16.41 8.22 -10.78
C SER A 528 -15.68 8.87 -9.59
N LEU A 529 -16.40 9.56 -8.69
CA LEU A 529 -15.79 10.06 -7.45
C LEU A 529 -15.26 8.91 -6.60
N VAL A 530 -16.09 7.90 -6.35
CA VAL A 530 -15.68 6.76 -5.52
C VAL A 530 -14.45 6.07 -6.12
N VAL A 531 -14.44 5.76 -7.41
CA VAL A 531 -13.28 5.09 -8.04
C VAL A 531 -12.03 5.96 -8.06
N THR A 532 -12.13 7.26 -8.38
CA THR A 532 -10.97 8.16 -8.37
C THR A 532 -10.46 8.41 -6.95
N THR A 533 -11.34 8.46 -5.94
CA THR A 533 -10.94 8.50 -4.52
C THR A 533 -10.17 7.24 -4.13
N LEU A 534 -10.66 6.05 -4.48
CA LEU A 534 -10.00 4.76 -4.22
C LEU A 534 -8.64 4.62 -4.93
N LEU A 535 -8.55 4.99 -6.21
CA LEU A 535 -7.29 4.90 -6.96
C LEU A 535 -6.20 5.84 -6.43
N ASP A 536 -6.57 7.05 -6.00
CA ASP A 536 -5.60 7.95 -5.37
C ASP A 536 -5.28 7.52 -3.94
N LEU A 537 -6.25 6.94 -3.23
CA LEU A 537 -6.04 6.33 -1.92
C LEU A 537 -4.96 5.24 -1.98
N VAL A 538 -4.94 4.38 -3.01
CA VAL A 538 -3.91 3.35 -3.19
C VAL A 538 -2.50 3.95 -3.23
N LYS A 539 -2.30 5.10 -3.88
CA LYS A 539 -0.99 5.77 -3.93
C LYS A 539 -0.57 6.27 -2.54
N ASN A 540 -1.53 6.80 -1.78
CA ASN A 540 -1.31 7.32 -0.42
C ASN A 540 -1.15 6.18 0.61
N LEU A 541 -1.74 5.02 0.35
CA LEU A 541 -1.68 3.82 1.17
C LEU A 541 -0.36 3.06 1.06
N ARG A 542 0.54 3.40 0.13
CA ARG A 542 1.80 2.66 -0.05
C ARG A 542 2.61 2.54 1.26
N ALA A 543 2.67 3.61 2.06
CA ALA A 543 3.36 3.58 3.35
C ALA A 543 2.64 2.68 4.38
N PHE A 544 1.31 2.67 4.36
CA PHE A 544 0.49 1.83 5.23
C PHE A 544 0.57 0.36 4.85
N ALA A 545 0.43 0.05 3.56
CA ALA A 545 0.64 -1.29 3.02
C ALA A 545 2.05 -1.82 3.34
N GLY A 546 3.08 -0.98 3.24
CA GLY A 546 4.44 -1.34 3.64
C GLY A 546 4.55 -1.71 5.12
N LEU A 547 3.93 -0.93 6.01
CA LEU A 547 3.95 -1.23 7.45
C LEU A 547 3.06 -2.45 7.78
N LEU A 548 1.99 -2.70 7.02
CA LEU A 548 1.17 -3.92 7.12
C LEU A 548 2.02 -5.16 6.79
N VAL A 549 2.80 -5.12 5.70
CA VAL A 549 3.77 -6.17 5.35
C VAL A 549 4.76 -6.43 6.48
N VAL A 550 5.27 -5.38 7.14
CA VAL A 550 6.18 -5.52 8.29
C VAL A 550 5.53 -6.29 9.44
N VAL A 551 4.29 -5.95 9.80
CA VAL A 551 3.56 -6.61 10.88
C VAL A 551 3.23 -8.06 10.54
N PHE A 552 2.71 -8.33 9.33
CA PHE A 552 2.46 -9.71 8.89
C PHE A 552 3.73 -10.55 8.88
N TYR A 553 4.82 -10.01 8.36
CA TYR A 553 6.09 -10.72 8.29
C TYR A 553 6.61 -11.07 9.70
N ALA A 554 6.61 -10.11 10.63
CA ALA A 554 7.07 -10.33 11.99
C ALA A 554 6.26 -11.44 12.68
N PHE A 555 4.93 -11.35 12.62
CA PHE A 555 4.05 -12.35 13.22
C PHE A 555 4.15 -13.71 12.53
N ALA A 556 4.28 -13.76 11.20
CA ALA A 556 4.44 -15.02 10.46
C ALA A 556 5.72 -15.76 10.86
N ILE A 557 6.86 -15.06 10.92
CA ILE A 557 8.14 -15.68 11.33
C ILE A 557 8.09 -16.14 12.79
N THR A 558 7.58 -15.30 13.70
CA THR A 558 7.38 -15.71 15.10
C THR A 558 6.43 -16.91 15.22
N GLY A 559 5.36 -16.94 14.43
CA GLY A 559 4.41 -18.05 14.40
C GLY A 559 5.05 -19.35 13.90
N ILE A 560 5.89 -19.29 12.86
CA ILE A 560 6.65 -20.45 12.38
C ILE A 560 7.60 -20.95 13.48
N MET A 561 8.32 -20.06 14.16
CA MET A 561 9.24 -20.45 15.24
C MET A 561 8.53 -21.13 16.41
N LEU A 562 7.33 -20.66 16.78
CA LEU A 562 6.57 -21.17 17.93
C LEU A 562 5.74 -22.42 17.61
N PHE A 563 5.20 -22.54 16.40
CA PHE A 563 4.15 -23.54 16.07
C PHE A 563 4.54 -24.51 14.95
N LYS A 564 5.78 -24.49 14.43
CA LYS A 564 6.23 -25.47 13.41
C LYS A 564 6.05 -26.89 13.93
N GLY A 565 5.35 -27.72 13.15
CA GLY A 565 5.12 -29.14 13.47
C GLY A 565 4.09 -29.40 14.57
N ALA A 566 3.41 -28.37 15.10
CA ALA A 566 2.45 -28.55 16.18
C ALA A 566 1.13 -29.21 15.73
N VAL A 567 0.77 -29.11 14.44
CA VAL A 567 -0.41 -29.74 13.84
C VAL A 567 0.03 -30.97 13.05
N VAL A 568 -0.22 -32.16 13.61
CA VAL A 568 0.07 -33.46 12.98
C VAL A 568 -1.24 -34.09 12.54
N PRO A 569 -1.33 -34.67 11.32
CA PRO A 569 -2.54 -35.34 10.88
C PRO A 569 -2.69 -36.63 11.70
N LEU A 570 -3.69 -36.70 12.59
CA LEU A 570 -3.94 -37.93 13.34
C LEU A 570 -4.35 -39.06 12.39
N GLY A 571 -3.55 -40.13 12.40
CA GLY A 571 -3.94 -41.42 11.85
C GLY A 571 -5.20 -41.95 12.53
N ASN A 572 -6.29 -41.97 11.76
CA ASN A 572 -7.48 -42.82 11.92
C ASN A 572 -8.20 -42.91 13.29
N THR A 573 -8.62 -41.78 13.87
CA THR A 573 -9.80 -41.76 14.77
C THR A 573 -10.75 -40.60 14.44
N ARG A 574 -12.03 -40.72 14.81
CA ARG A 574 -13.21 -39.89 14.42
C ARG A 574 -13.13 -38.36 14.56
N LYS A 575 -11.96 -37.77 14.83
CA LYS A 575 -11.69 -36.32 14.85
C LYS A 575 -11.34 -35.74 13.46
N LYS A 576 -11.76 -36.39 12.38
CA LYS A 576 -11.43 -36.01 10.98
C LYS A 576 -12.09 -34.69 10.52
N LYS A 577 -13.17 -34.22 11.15
CA LYS A 577 -13.91 -33.01 10.69
C LYS A 577 -13.33 -31.67 11.16
N VAL A 578 -12.61 -31.62 12.29
CA VAL A 578 -12.12 -30.35 12.84
C VAL A 578 -10.77 -29.93 12.24
N ILE A 579 -9.87 -30.88 11.97
CA ILE A 579 -8.52 -30.59 11.45
C ILE A 579 -8.57 -30.21 9.95
N SER A 580 -9.54 -30.74 9.20
CA SER A 580 -9.79 -30.38 7.78
C SER A 580 -10.20 -28.92 7.59
N TRP A 581 -10.87 -28.34 8.59
CA TRP A 581 -11.30 -26.94 8.58
C TRP A 581 -10.14 -26.00 8.96
N CYS A 582 -9.24 -26.47 9.83
CA CYS A 582 -8.09 -25.70 10.33
C CYS A 582 -6.98 -25.45 9.30
N SER A 583 -6.72 -26.38 8.36
CA SER A 583 -5.61 -26.23 7.40
C SER A 583 -5.96 -25.33 6.19
N ALA A 584 -7.23 -25.19 5.85
CA ALA A 584 -7.69 -24.36 4.72
C ALA A 584 -7.67 -22.84 5.02
N HIS A 585 -7.77 -22.44 6.29
CA HIS A 585 -7.93 -21.03 6.69
C HIS A 585 -6.63 -20.32 7.14
N PHE A 586 -5.45 -20.84 6.78
CA PHE A 586 -4.19 -20.10 6.98
C PHE A 586 -4.15 -18.77 6.19
N GLN A 587 -5.08 -18.58 5.25
CA GLN A 587 -5.17 -17.42 4.35
C GLN A 587 -6.40 -16.52 4.56
N ALA A 588 -7.32 -16.81 5.48
CA ALA A 588 -8.62 -16.13 5.50
C ALA A 588 -8.97 -15.51 6.86
N GLU A 589 -8.83 -14.19 6.91
CA GLU A 589 -9.51 -13.22 7.77
C GLU A 589 -9.28 -13.29 9.29
N VAL A 590 -9.09 -12.11 9.89
CA VAL A 590 -8.70 -11.93 11.29
C VAL A 590 -9.76 -12.45 12.29
N ILE A 591 -11.01 -12.59 11.85
CA ILE A 591 -12.14 -13.03 12.68
C ILE A 591 -12.13 -14.56 12.92
N TYR A 592 -11.72 -15.36 11.93
CA TYR A 592 -11.70 -16.83 12.06
C TYR A 592 -10.44 -17.35 12.76
N CYS A 593 -9.37 -16.55 12.85
CA CYS A 593 -8.21 -16.85 13.69
C CYS A 593 -8.57 -17.02 15.18
N LEU A 594 -9.60 -16.34 15.71
CA LEU A 594 -9.99 -16.48 17.12
C LEU A 594 -10.65 -17.83 17.43
N LEU A 595 -11.36 -18.44 16.47
CA LEU A 595 -11.84 -19.83 16.59
C LEU A 595 -10.69 -20.84 16.54
N TYR A 596 -9.61 -20.51 15.84
CA TYR A 596 -8.36 -21.29 15.85
C TYR A 596 -7.68 -21.26 17.24
N ILE A 597 -7.79 -20.16 18.02
CA ILE A 597 -7.31 -20.08 19.42
C ILE A 597 -7.94 -21.18 20.28
N LEU A 598 -9.23 -21.45 20.10
CA LEU A 598 -9.93 -22.51 20.82
C LEU A 598 -9.40 -23.91 20.46
N SER A 599 -8.97 -24.08 19.21
CA SER A 599 -8.42 -25.33 18.66
C SER A 599 -6.95 -25.57 19.06
N VAL A 600 -6.13 -24.51 19.09
CA VAL A 600 -4.71 -24.53 19.54
C VAL A 600 -4.60 -24.64 21.06
N CYS A 601 -5.70 -24.44 21.79
CA CYS A 601 -5.78 -24.65 23.24
C CYS A 601 -5.37 -26.08 23.67
N LEU A 602 -5.32 -27.04 22.73
CA LEU A 602 -4.79 -28.39 22.93
C LEU A 602 -3.26 -28.46 23.07
N ILE A 603 -2.50 -27.43 22.68
CA ILE A 603 -1.03 -27.47 22.62
C ILE A 603 -0.37 -26.69 23.77
N CYS A 604 -0.76 -25.43 24.04
CA CYS A 604 -0.20 -24.64 25.15
C CYS A 604 -1.07 -23.42 25.54
N ARG A 605 -1.27 -23.15 26.84
CA ARG A 605 -2.05 -22.00 27.33
C ARG A 605 -1.42 -20.65 26.98
N TRP A 606 -0.09 -20.57 26.92
CA TRP A 606 0.66 -19.35 26.62
C TRP A 606 0.56 -18.92 25.15
N ALA A 607 0.18 -19.83 24.24
CA ALA A 607 -0.08 -19.51 22.84
C ALA A 607 -1.20 -18.47 22.66
N LYS A 608 -2.13 -18.38 23.63
CA LYS A 608 -3.20 -17.37 23.64
C LYS A 608 -2.64 -15.94 23.56
N ILE A 609 -1.50 -15.66 24.22
CA ILE A 609 -0.89 -14.32 24.21
C ILE A 609 -0.50 -13.90 22.79
N TYR A 610 0.08 -14.81 22.01
CA TYR A 610 0.46 -14.54 20.62
C TYR A 610 -0.74 -14.12 19.78
N PHE A 611 -1.86 -14.86 19.86
CA PHE A 611 -3.06 -14.55 19.07
C PHE A 611 -3.80 -13.32 19.58
N VAL A 612 -3.82 -13.06 20.89
CA VAL A 612 -4.39 -11.83 21.47
C VAL A 612 -3.58 -10.61 21.01
N ALA A 613 -2.25 -10.69 21.02
CA ALA A 613 -1.38 -9.63 20.51
C ALA A 613 -1.58 -9.41 19.00
N TRP A 614 -1.73 -10.49 18.22
CA TRP A 614 -2.06 -10.41 16.80
C TRP A 614 -3.39 -9.70 16.57
N TRP A 615 -4.45 -10.09 17.28
CA TRP A 615 -5.76 -9.46 17.17
C TRP A 615 -5.71 -7.97 17.53
N LEU A 616 -5.05 -7.60 18.63
CA LEU A 616 -4.95 -6.21 19.07
C LEU A 616 -4.19 -5.35 18.04
N ILE A 617 -3.07 -5.85 17.51
CA ILE A 617 -2.29 -5.08 16.54
C ILE A 617 -2.99 -5.05 15.17
N SER A 618 -3.48 -6.19 14.68
CA SER A 618 -4.00 -6.35 13.31
C SER A 618 -5.46 -5.93 13.16
N SER A 619 -6.38 -6.42 13.99
CA SER A 619 -7.78 -5.98 13.91
C SER A 619 -7.99 -4.63 14.54
N VAL A 620 -7.51 -4.46 15.77
CA VAL A 620 -7.96 -3.33 16.59
C VAL A 620 -7.23 -2.05 16.21
N ILE A 621 -5.90 -2.07 16.09
CA ILE A 621 -5.15 -0.87 15.71
C ILE A 621 -5.20 -0.66 14.19
N TRP A 622 -4.88 -1.70 13.42
CA TRP A 622 -4.65 -1.57 11.98
C TRP A 622 -5.91 -1.31 11.15
N VAL A 623 -6.99 -2.07 11.37
CA VAL A 623 -8.25 -1.83 10.64
C VAL A 623 -8.80 -0.44 10.97
N ASN A 624 -8.78 -0.05 12.25
CA ASN A 624 -9.24 1.28 12.66
C ASN A 624 -8.40 2.42 12.05
N LEU A 625 -7.07 2.24 11.99
CA LEU A 625 -6.19 3.20 11.33
C LEU A 625 -6.43 3.26 9.82
N PHE A 626 -6.71 2.12 9.17
CA PHE A 626 -7.07 2.07 7.76
C PHE A 626 -8.40 2.78 7.49
N VAL A 627 -9.42 2.54 8.32
CA VAL A 627 -10.73 3.21 8.25
C VAL A 627 -10.57 4.72 8.45
N ALA A 628 -9.80 5.15 9.46
CA ALA A 628 -9.54 6.56 9.73
C ALA A 628 -8.91 7.27 8.52
N LEU A 629 -7.93 6.64 7.88
CA LEU A 629 -7.28 7.19 6.70
C LEU A 629 -8.21 7.22 5.49
N LEU A 630 -9.00 6.17 5.28
CA LEU A 630 -9.97 6.12 4.20
C LEU A 630 -10.99 7.25 4.35
N LEU A 631 -11.52 7.42 5.57
CA LEU A 631 -12.48 8.46 5.91
C LEU A 631 -11.92 9.86 5.63
N GLU A 632 -10.70 10.16 6.08
CA GLU A 632 -10.08 11.48 5.86
C GLU A 632 -9.88 11.78 4.37
N ASN A 633 -9.36 10.80 3.60
CA ASN A 633 -9.17 10.98 2.16
C ASN A 633 -10.50 11.16 1.42
N PHE A 634 -11.56 10.48 1.88
CA PHE A 634 -12.89 10.56 1.28
C PHE A 634 -13.57 11.89 1.61
N ILE A 635 -13.65 12.28 2.89
CA ILE A 635 -14.26 13.54 3.36
C ILE A 635 -13.63 14.72 2.64
N HIS A 636 -12.29 14.80 2.61
CA HIS A 636 -11.60 15.91 1.95
C HIS A 636 -11.93 15.99 0.44
N LYS A 637 -12.02 14.84 -0.25
CA LYS A 637 -12.40 14.83 -1.67
C LYS A 637 -13.88 15.19 -1.88
N TRP A 638 -14.74 14.81 -0.95
CA TRP A 638 -16.17 15.09 -0.99
C TRP A 638 -16.47 16.58 -0.79
N ASP A 639 -15.93 17.19 0.27
CA ASP A 639 -16.17 18.60 0.62
C ASP A 639 -15.76 19.54 -0.51
N ARG A 640 -14.60 19.30 -1.12
CA ARG A 640 -14.10 20.14 -2.21
C ARG A 640 -14.90 20.02 -3.50
N ARG A 641 -15.68 18.95 -3.69
CA ARG A 641 -16.56 18.81 -4.86
C ARG A 641 -17.89 19.53 -4.64
N CYS A 642 -18.44 19.48 -3.42
CA CYS A 642 -19.61 20.28 -3.05
C CYS A 642 -19.35 21.78 -3.24
N HIS A 643 -18.13 22.24 -2.98
CA HIS A 643 -17.72 23.63 -3.22
C HIS A 643 -17.42 23.97 -4.71
N ARG A 644 -17.46 23.00 -5.63
CA ARG A 644 -16.94 23.14 -7.01
C ARG A 644 -17.96 22.85 -8.11
N GLU A 645 -19.26 22.91 -7.82
CA GLU A 645 -20.32 22.70 -8.82
C GLU A 645 -20.32 23.69 -10.01
N SER A 646 -19.38 24.65 -10.11
CA SER A 646 -19.35 25.67 -11.16
C SER A 646 -18.27 25.56 -12.25
N LEU A 647 -17.34 24.59 -12.24
CA LEU A 647 -16.31 24.50 -13.30
C LEU A 647 -16.01 23.08 -13.77
N SER A 648 -16.10 22.91 -15.09
CA SER A 648 -15.98 21.71 -15.92
C SER A 648 -14.96 20.65 -15.47
N ASP A 649 -15.36 19.39 -15.65
CA ASP A 649 -14.61 18.15 -15.40
C ASP A 649 -13.16 18.21 -15.88
N ILE A 650 -12.24 18.44 -14.94
CA ILE A 650 -10.80 18.33 -15.14
C ILE A 650 -10.26 17.37 -14.07
N GLU A 651 -9.62 16.29 -14.53
CA GLU A 651 -9.08 15.24 -13.67
C GLU A 651 -7.78 15.71 -13.02
N TYR A 652 -7.84 16.02 -11.72
CA TYR A 652 -6.72 16.48 -10.90
C TYR A 652 -6.07 15.30 -10.17
N GLN A 653 -4.76 15.11 -10.36
CA GLN A 653 -3.98 14.09 -9.67
C GLN A 653 -3.22 14.74 -8.50
N ARG A 654 -3.69 14.58 -7.25
CA ARG A 654 -3.13 15.30 -6.09
C ARG A 654 -2.23 14.48 -5.17
N THR A 655 -1.25 15.17 -4.61
CA THR A 655 -0.42 14.76 -3.46
C THR A 655 -1.11 15.12 -2.14
N VAL A 656 -0.85 14.36 -1.06
CA VAL A 656 -1.46 14.51 0.28
C VAL A 656 -1.37 15.91 0.88
N GLU A 657 -0.37 16.68 0.50
CA GLU A 657 -0.04 17.96 1.14
C GLU A 657 -1.00 19.09 0.76
N LEU A 658 -1.60 19.04 -0.44
CA LEU A 658 -2.64 19.98 -0.87
C LEU A 658 -3.97 19.79 -0.14
N MET A 659 -4.12 18.73 0.68
CA MET A 659 -5.36 18.46 1.43
C MET A 659 -5.54 19.37 2.65
N PHE A 660 -4.46 19.92 3.19
CA PHE A 660 -4.49 20.72 4.41
C PHE A 660 -4.16 22.18 4.20
N ARG A 661 -3.97 22.65 2.95
CA ARG A 661 -3.43 23.98 2.65
C ARG A 661 -4.10 25.12 3.41
N ASP A 662 -5.41 25.09 3.57
CA ASP A 662 -6.19 26.16 4.22
C ASP A 662 -6.03 26.16 5.76
N VAL A 663 -5.45 25.11 6.33
CA VAL A 663 -5.19 24.91 7.76
C VAL A 663 -3.68 24.96 8.08
N LEU A 664 -2.81 25.01 7.07
CA LEU A 664 -1.37 25.00 7.25
C LEU A 664 -0.87 26.43 7.49
N GLU A 665 -0.01 26.56 8.50
CA GLU A 665 0.62 27.82 8.85
C GLU A 665 1.85 28.03 7.95
N GLU A 666 1.99 29.20 7.31
CA GLU A 666 3.18 29.47 6.51
C GLU A 666 4.36 29.78 7.44
N PRO A 667 5.53 29.13 7.26
CA PRO A 667 6.70 29.43 8.08
C PRO A 667 7.18 30.86 7.82
N THR A 668 7.52 31.57 8.90
CA THR A 668 8.04 32.93 8.82
C THR A 668 9.45 32.95 8.20
N GLU A 669 9.83 34.07 7.57
CA GLU A 669 11.17 34.19 6.99
C GLU A 669 12.28 34.08 8.05
N GLU A 670 12.05 34.62 9.24
CA GLU A 670 12.99 34.58 10.37
C GLU A 670 13.28 33.14 10.81
N GLU A 671 12.25 32.29 10.95
CA GLU A 671 12.42 30.88 11.31
C GLU A 671 13.23 30.09 10.26
N LEU A 672 13.04 30.39 8.98
CA LEU A 672 13.79 29.74 7.89
C LEU A 672 15.26 30.15 7.94
N ILE A 673 15.53 31.43 8.15
CA ILE A 673 16.87 32.00 8.21
C ILE A 673 17.61 31.50 9.45
N GLU A 674 17.00 31.53 10.63
CA GLU A 674 17.61 31.04 11.88
C GLU A 674 18.07 29.58 11.71
N LYS A 675 17.23 28.76 11.11
CA LYS A 675 17.53 27.35 10.89
C LYS A 675 18.62 27.11 9.85
N LEU A 676 18.71 27.96 8.83
CA LEU A 676 19.82 27.94 7.87
C LEU A 676 21.15 28.35 8.52
N HIS A 677 21.14 29.31 9.45
CA HIS A 677 22.35 29.70 10.18
C HIS A 677 22.86 28.60 11.13
N GLN A 678 21.96 27.76 11.63
CA GLN A 678 22.31 26.60 12.47
C GLN A 678 22.81 25.39 11.67
N HIS A 679 22.91 25.46 10.33
CA HIS A 679 23.32 24.32 9.51
C HIS A 679 24.83 24.03 9.61
N PRO A 680 25.25 22.78 9.87
CA PRO A 680 26.66 22.44 10.11
C PRO A 680 27.54 22.42 8.85
N HIS A 681 26.93 22.39 7.66
CA HIS A 681 27.61 22.22 6.38
C HIS A 681 27.37 23.37 5.40
N LEU A 682 26.56 24.36 5.79
CA LEU A 682 26.25 25.53 4.99
C LEU A 682 26.86 26.74 5.71
N GLN A 683 27.96 27.29 5.19
CA GLN A 683 28.48 28.57 5.67
C GLN A 683 27.91 29.65 4.75
N LEU A 684 26.85 30.31 5.20
CA LEU A 684 26.37 31.52 4.54
C LEU A 684 27.33 32.65 4.86
N CYS A 685 27.81 33.36 3.83
CA CYS A 685 28.56 34.60 4.03
C CYS A 685 27.65 35.62 4.72
N ARG A 686 28.23 36.30 5.70
CA ARG A 686 27.54 37.29 6.54
C ARG A 686 27.29 38.59 5.80
#